data_AF-A0AAJ0PJE1-F1
#
_entry.id   AF-A0AAJ0PJE1-F1
#
_cell.length_a   1.000
_cell.length_b   1.000
_cell.length_c   1.000
_cell.angle_alpha   90.00
_cell.angle_beta   90.00
_cell.angle_gamma   90.00
#
_symmetry.space_group_name_H-M   'P 1'
#
loop_
_entity.id
_entity.type
_entity.pdbx_description
1 polymer ?
#
loop_
_entity_poly.entity_id
_entity_poly.type
_entity_poly.pdbx_seq_one_letter_code
_entity_poly.pdbx_strand_id
1 'polypeptide(L)'
;MTLARAIGKSAAWIVGIVALILAAAGIFIFTFDWNHAKPWVNEHVSTALGRPFAINGDLKVGWRRPDGETGWRAWVPWPSFSATQLEIGNPDWAKGPKFVTLDAAHFDLAILPLLAHEIVIPSIDVVNPAVDLERLADGRNTWTFQFKQSSQPSPWKVRLDSFGFAKGIVTYRDAITKADLTVAIDTLGQPIPLGDVLKEQEQTSRAASAQRVGKSGAARLSAKASAEAASGTSAAQGASGVPAATASGASAAAPATSVSSASTAVPASGASGASAASGAAAPAKPAGPTYAFGLKVDGRYKNVPISGTGKVGGVLAIENATQPFPLQADVKAGDTRLAIVGTLTDPMHLAALDLRLWLQGTSMSHLYQITGITLPDTPPYATEGRLIGNIKQHASTFRYENFNGRVGGSDLRGTLTWAQREPRPKLSGELVSNLLQFSDLAPVIGADSAASKAKRGDTTRQPPDRVLPVATFRTERWSAIDADVKFTGRKLIKSPQLPITDLYTHILLQDGVLSLEPLQFGVAGGTLATNAHLDGSRTPLKGRFTLAARHLRLKQLFPTQKVMQTALGEINGDASLSATGNSPAALAATSTGEVKALITDGRISLLLMEAAGLNVANVVYEKLFGTRDVNINCAAIDFVANDGMLDPKVFALDTDDALINVDGPVNLRDESIDLKIHPHTKGFRVFSLRSPLYAKGTFKNPKVGVDAGALALRAGAMVGLGLINPFAALIPLIAPSNNRDVPCSELFGQMKAKAAQKEALKAGK
;
A
#
# COMPACT_ATOMS: atom_id res chain seq x y z
N MET A 1 43.30 -53.53 -65.85
CA MET A 1 42.65 -52.27 -66.29
C MET A 1 41.15 -52.41 -66.66
N THR A 2 40.50 -53.56 -66.43
CA THR A 2 39.09 -53.79 -66.79
C THR A 2 38.09 -53.47 -65.67
N LEU A 3 38.49 -53.56 -64.39
CA LEU A 3 37.64 -53.22 -63.25
C LEU A 3 37.35 -51.71 -63.12
N ALA A 4 38.35 -50.85 -63.41
CA ALA A 4 38.23 -49.40 -63.26
C ALA A 4 37.25 -48.74 -64.26
N ARG A 5 37.15 -49.29 -65.49
CA ARG A 5 36.19 -48.81 -66.50
C ARG A 5 34.74 -49.24 -66.21
N ALA A 6 34.55 -50.39 -65.57
CA ALA A 6 33.22 -50.85 -65.16
C ALA A 6 32.70 -49.99 -63.99
N ILE A 7 33.52 -49.76 -62.96
CA ILE A 7 33.19 -48.90 -61.82
C ILE A 7 32.89 -47.45 -62.26
N GLY A 8 33.66 -46.89 -63.20
CA GLY A 8 33.42 -45.54 -63.73
C GLY A 8 32.08 -45.41 -64.50
N LYS A 9 31.65 -46.44 -65.23
CA LYS A 9 30.36 -46.44 -65.93
C LYS A 9 29.19 -46.60 -64.95
N SER A 10 29.32 -47.47 -63.94
CA SER A 10 28.32 -47.63 -62.88
C SER A 10 28.15 -46.33 -62.08
N ALA A 11 29.25 -45.68 -61.71
CA ALA A 11 29.23 -44.39 -61.01
C ALA A 11 28.57 -43.29 -61.85
N ALA A 12 28.87 -43.20 -63.16
CA ALA A 12 28.22 -42.23 -64.05
C ALA A 12 26.71 -42.47 -64.20
N TRP A 13 26.26 -43.73 -64.27
CA TRP A 13 24.84 -44.07 -64.30
C TRP A 13 24.14 -43.75 -62.96
N ILE A 14 24.78 -44.00 -61.82
CA ILE A 14 24.25 -43.63 -60.51
C ILE A 14 24.11 -42.11 -60.41
N VAL A 15 25.13 -41.35 -60.79
CA VAL A 15 25.08 -39.87 -60.80
C VAL A 15 24.01 -39.37 -61.76
N GLY A 16 23.88 -39.96 -62.95
CA GLY A 16 22.85 -39.60 -63.93
C GLY A 16 21.42 -39.88 -63.44
N ILE A 17 21.19 -41.04 -62.81
CA ILE A 17 19.89 -41.40 -62.22
C ILE A 17 19.55 -40.46 -61.06
N VAL A 18 20.52 -40.17 -60.17
CA VAL A 18 20.32 -39.23 -59.06
C VAL A 18 19.98 -37.83 -59.60
N ALA A 19 20.70 -37.35 -60.61
CA ALA A 19 20.41 -36.05 -61.23
C ALA A 19 19.01 -36.02 -61.88
N LEU A 20 18.58 -37.10 -62.53
CA LEU A 20 17.26 -37.21 -63.14
C LEU A 20 16.14 -37.28 -62.09
N ILE A 21 16.36 -38.00 -60.99
CA ILE A 21 15.44 -38.03 -59.83
C ILE A 21 15.33 -36.63 -59.22
N LEU A 22 16.44 -35.93 -59.03
CA LEU A 22 16.43 -34.56 -58.49
C LEU A 22 15.73 -33.58 -59.44
N ALA A 23 15.93 -33.70 -60.75
CA ALA A 23 15.25 -32.88 -61.74
C ALA A 23 13.74 -33.16 -61.77
N ALA A 24 13.34 -34.44 -61.76
CA ALA A 24 11.93 -34.83 -61.72
C ALA A 24 11.25 -34.40 -60.41
N ALA A 25 11.92 -34.57 -59.27
CA ALA A 25 11.46 -34.09 -57.97
C ALA A 25 11.34 -32.56 -57.97
N GLY A 26 12.30 -31.85 -58.55
CA GLY A 26 12.25 -30.40 -58.74
C GLY A 26 11.02 -29.99 -59.55
N ILE A 27 10.83 -30.55 -60.75
CA ILE A 27 9.67 -30.24 -61.60
C ILE A 27 8.35 -30.52 -60.86
N PHE A 28 8.24 -31.67 -60.20
CA PHE A 28 7.06 -32.01 -59.40
C PHE A 28 6.81 -30.92 -58.34
N ILE A 29 7.81 -30.60 -57.53
CA ILE A 29 7.71 -29.60 -56.46
C ILE A 29 7.33 -28.20 -56.98
N PHE A 30 7.83 -27.79 -58.15
CA PHE A 30 7.53 -26.49 -58.75
C PHE A 30 6.15 -26.43 -59.44
N THR A 31 5.59 -27.55 -59.87
CA THR A 31 4.31 -27.62 -60.61
C THR A 31 3.14 -28.17 -59.80
N PHE A 32 3.40 -28.77 -58.63
CA PHE A 32 2.39 -29.38 -57.79
C PHE A 32 1.49 -28.32 -57.13
N ASP A 33 0.17 -28.49 -57.25
CA ASP A 33 -0.81 -27.67 -56.54
C ASP A 33 -0.93 -28.13 -55.09
N TRP A 34 -0.25 -27.39 -54.22
CA TRP A 34 -0.17 -27.64 -52.78
C TRP A 34 -1.53 -27.63 -52.06
N ASN A 35 -2.60 -27.11 -52.68
CA ASN A 35 -3.94 -27.25 -52.12
C ASN A 35 -4.41 -28.70 -51.98
N HIS A 36 -3.89 -29.62 -52.81
CA HIS A 36 -4.18 -31.05 -52.70
C HIS A 36 -3.58 -31.68 -51.43
N ALA A 37 -2.55 -31.06 -50.84
CA ALA A 37 -1.96 -31.51 -49.59
C ALA A 37 -2.78 -31.09 -48.35
N LYS A 38 -3.72 -30.12 -48.47
CA LYS A 38 -4.47 -29.59 -47.31
C LYS A 38 -5.20 -30.66 -46.49
N PRO A 39 -5.94 -31.63 -47.07
CA PRO A 39 -6.61 -32.66 -46.26
C PRO A 39 -5.62 -33.49 -45.44
N TRP A 40 -4.49 -33.87 -46.05
CA TRP A 40 -3.44 -34.63 -45.39
C TRP A 40 -2.79 -33.83 -44.25
N VAL A 41 -2.45 -32.56 -44.50
CA VAL A 41 -1.88 -31.66 -43.47
C VAL A 41 -2.89 -31.44 -42.34
N ASN A 42 -4.15 -31.16 -42.66
CA ASN A 42 -5.22 -30.95 -41.69
C ASN A 42 -5.36 -32.16 -40.76
N GLU A 43 -5.40 -33.38 -41.30
CA GLU A 43 -5.52 -34.61 -40.50
C GLU A 43 -4.29 -34.86 -39.61
N HIS A 44 -3.08 -34.73 -40.15
CA HIS A 44 -1.85 -35.01 -39.42
C HIS A 44 -1.58 -33.98 -38.32
N VAL A 45 -1.77 -32.69 -38.62
CA VAL A 45 -1.64 -31.62 -37.62
C VAL A 45 -2.74 -31.72 -36.59
N SER A 46 -3.99 -32.04 -36.98
CA SER A 46 -5.06 -32.25 -36.01
C SER A 46 -4.76 -33.41 -35.06
N THR A 47 -4.24 -34.52 -35.59
CA THR A 47 -3.85 -35.70 -34.81
C THR A 47 -2.67 -35.40 -33.88
N ALA A 48 -1.70 -34.61 -34.34
CA ALA A 48 -0.54 -34.20 -33.56
C ALA A 48 -0.92 -33.24 -32.43
N LEU A 49 -1.75 -32.23 -32.71
CA LEU A 49 -2.24 -31.26 -31.72
C LEU A 49 -3.30 -31.84 -30.78
N GLY A 50 -3.95 -32.94 -31.18
CA GLY A 50 -5.13 -33.49 -30.48
C GLY A 50 -6.34 -32.56 -30.57
N ARG A 51 -6.41 -31.69 -31.58
CA ARG A 51 -7.47 -30.67 -31.77
C ARG A 51 -7.73 -30.46 -33.26
N PRO A 52 -8.93 -30.03 -33.67
CA PRO A 52 -9.21 -29.70 -35.06
C PRO A 52 -8.26 -28.61 -35.57
N PHE A 53 -7.58 -28.85 -36.68
CA PHE A 53 -6.79 -27.86 -37.41
C PHE A 53 -7.25 -27.84 -38.86
N ALA A 54 -7.48 -26.63 -39.39
CA ALA A 54 -7.93 -26.45 -40.76
C ALA A 54 -7.24 -25.27 -41.43
N ILE A 55 -6.76 -25.50 -42.65
CA ILE A 55 -6.42 -24.45 -43.61
C ILE A 55 -7.63 -24.27 -44.54
N ASN A 56 -8.43 -23.23 -44.31
CA ASN A 56 -9.65 -22.98 -45.08
C ASN A 56 -9.36 -22.24 -46.40
N GLY A 57 -8.26 -21.49 -46.47
CA GLY A 57 -7.85 -20.73 -47.64
C GLY A 57 -6.85 -21.46 -48.54
N ASP A 58 -6.04 -20.68 -49.24
CA ASP A 58 -5.00 -21.16 -50.17
C ASP A 58 -3.75 -21.60 -49.41
N LEU A 59 -3.16 -22.73 -49.83
CA LEU A 59 -1.80 -23.14 -49.46
C LEU A 59 -0.88 -23.01 -50.67
N LYS A 60 0.17 -22.20 -50.55
CA LYS A 60 1.16 -21.92 -51.62
C LYS A 60 2.57 -22.18 -51.11
N VAL A 61 3.42 -22.67 -52.00
CA VAL A 61 4.86 -22.84 -51.73
C VAL A 61 5.63 -22.03 -52.77
N GLY A 62 6.33 -21.01 -52.30
CA GLY A 62 7.31 -20.24 -53.05
C GLY A 62 8.73 -20.74 -52.80
N TRP A 63 9.67 -20.21 -53.56
CA TRP A 63 11.10 -20.51 -53.42
C TRP A 63 11.85 -19.18 -53.34
N ARG A 64 12.60 -18.99 -52.26
CA ARG A 64 13.41 -17.78 -52.05
C ARG A 64 14.88 -18.18 -51.91
N ARG A 65 15.78 -17.26 -52.27
CA ARG A 65 17.19 -17.44 -51.92
C ARG A 65 17.37 -17.20 -50.41
N PRO A 66 18.29 -17.92 -49.75
CA PRO A 66 18.61 -17.67 -48.35
C PRO A 66 19.20 -16.26 -48.19
N ASP A 67 18.65 -15.47 -47.27
CA ASP A 67 19.25 -14.19 -46.91
C ASP A 67 20.39 -14.41 -45.92
N GLY A 68 21.58 -13.89 -46.22
CA GLY A 68 22.74 -13.96 -45.32
C GLY A 68 23.62 -15.21 -45.43
N GLU A 69 23.31 -16.17 -46.31
CA GLU A 69 24.25 -17.26 -46.64
C GLU A 69 25.28 -16.81 -47.70
N THR A 70 26.51 -17.28 -47.56
CA THR A 70 27.61 -17.00 -48.51
C THR A 70 28.17 -18.28 -49.12
N GLY A 71 28.69 -18.20 -50.35
CA GLY A 71 29.30 -19.34 -51.04
C GLY A 71 28.28 -20.24 -51.74
N TRP A 72 28.54 -21.55 -51.79
CA TRP A 72 27.69 -22.52 -52.50
C TRP A 72 26.31 -22.74 -51.85
N ARG A 73 26.19 -22.50 -50.54
CA ARG A 73 24.93 -22.73 -49.80
C ARG A 73 23.82 -21.76 -50.22
N ALA A 74 24.18 -20.52 -50.56
CA ALA A 74 23.28 -19.50 -51.10
C ALA A 74 22.61 -19.87 -52.44
N TRP A 75 23.13 -20.90 -53.14
CA TRP A 75 22.52 -21.44 -54.35
C TRP A 75 21.40 -22.44 -54.09
N VAL A 76 21.24 -22.90 -52.85
CA VAL A 76 20.17 -23.83 -52.45
C VAL A 76 18.96 -23.01 -51.99
N PRO A 77 17.88 -22.91 -52.80
CA PRO A 77 16.73 -22.10 -52.43
C PRO A 77 15.98 -22.72 -51.25
N TRP A 78 15.41 -21.88 -50.39
CA TRP A 78 14.54 -22.30 -49.30
C TRP A 78 13.08 -22.25 -49.74
N PRO A 79 12.28 -23.29 -49.43
CA PRO A 79 10.86 -23.26 -49.62
C PRO A 79 10.23 -22.29 -48.61
N SER A 80 9.36 -21.43 -49.13
CA SER A 80 8.57 -20.45 -48.39
C SER A 80 7.12 -20.86 -48.46
N PHE A 81 6.53 -21.23 -47.34
CA PHE A 81 5.15 -21.69 -47.25
C PHE A 81 4.26 -20.50 -46.89
N SER A 82 3.16 -20.33 -47.61
CA SER A 82 2.12 -19.34 -47.32
C SER A 82 0.77 -20.05 -47.24
N ALA A 83 0.09 -19.92 -46.12
CA ALA A 83 -1.25 -20.46 -45.92
C ALA A 83 -2.19 -19.32 -45.51
N THR A 84 -3.43 -19.31 -46.01
CA THR A 84 -4.46 -18.33 -45.62
C THR A 84 -5.63 -18.99 -44.88
N GLN A 85 -6.28 -18.22 -44.00
CA GLN A 85 -7.39 -18.63 -43.14
C GLN A 85 -7.09 -19.92 -42.36
N LEU A 86 -6.08 -19.85 -41.47
CA LEU A 86 -5.75 -20.98 -40.60
C LEU A 86 -6.53 -20.90 -39.30
N GLU A 87 -7.03 -22.04 -38.85
CA GLU A 87 -7.81 -22.16 -37.63
C GLU A 87 -7.36 -23.39 -36.82
N ILE A 88 -7.18 -23.19 -35.51
CA ILE A 88 -7.05 -24.24 -34.52
C ILE A 88 -8.31 -24.21 -33.66
N GLY A 89 -9.02 -25.34 -33.60
CA GLY A 89 -10.22 -25.52 -32.80
C GLY A 89 -9.91 -25.57 -31.30
N ASN A 90 -10.86 -25.11 -30.52
CA ASN A 90 -10.83 -25.31 -29.07
C ASN A 90 -11.36 -26.71 -28.72
N PRO A 91 -11.06 -27.22 -27.51
CA PRO A 91 -11.71 -28.42 -27.00
C PRO A 91 -13.23 -28.21 -26.84
N ASP A 92 -14.01 -29.29 -26.93
CA ASP A 92 -15.49 -29.25 -26.89
C ASP A 92 -16.09 -28.60 -25.64
N TRP A 93 -15.32 -28.54 -24.53
CA TRP A 93 -15.75 -27.94 -23.27
C TRP A 93 -15.57 -26.42 -23.21
N ALA A 94 -14.79 -25.82 -24.13
CA ALA A 94 -14.53 -24.38 -24.13
C ALA A 94 -15.73 -23.62 -24.70
N LYS A 95 -15.92 -22.37 -24.27
CA LYS A 95 -17.03 -21.52 -24.75
C LYS A 95 -16.82 -21.03 -26.18
N GLY A 96 -15.57 -20.73 -26.53
CA GLY A 96 -15.21 -20.30 -27.89
C GLY A 96 -14.91 -21.52 -28.77
N PRO A 97 -15.46 -21.63 -29.99
CA PRO A 97 -15.21 -22.79 -30.86
C PRO A 97 -13.79 -22.83 -31.43
N LYS A 98 -13.10 -21.68 -31.47
CA LYS A 98 -11.77 -21.53 -32.07
C LYS A 98 -10.77 -21.11 -30.99
N PHE A 99 -9.66 -21.81 -30.90
CA PHE A 99 -8.53 -21.51 -30.02
C PHE A 99 -7.63 -20.43 -30.63
N VAL A 100 -7.25 -20.61 -31.89
CA VAL A 100 -6.42 -19.66 -32.64
C VAL A 100 -7.01 -19.50 -34.03
N THR A 101 -7.08 -18.26 -34.50
CA THR A 101 -7.39 -17.93 -35.90
C THR A 101 -6.36 -16.94 -36.42
N LEU A 102 -5.94 -17.09 -37.66
CA LEU A 102 -5.04 -16.15 -38.30
C LEU A 102 -5.35 -16.06 -39.81
N ASP A 103 -5.27 -14.83 -40.34
CA ASP A 103 -5.64 -14.55 -41.73
C ASP A 103 -4.66 -15.17 -42.71
N ALA A 104 -3.37 -15.15 -42.35
CA ALA A 104 -2.32 -15.81 -43.10
C ALA A 104 -1.10 -16.13 -42.22
N ALA A 105 -0.38 -17.19 -42.57
CA ALA A 105 0.92 -17.53 -42.00
C ALA A 105 1.92 -17.74 -43.13
N HIS A 106 3.11 -17.15 -42.98
CA HIS A 106 4.24 -17.29 -43.89
C HIS A 106 5.41 -17.85 -43.09
N PHE A 107 6.04 -18.92 -43.56
CA PHE A 107 7.27 -19.40 -42.94
C PHE A 107 8.23 -19.98 -43.96
N ASP A 108 9.51 -19.89 -43.63
CA ASP A 108 10.57 -20.46 -44.46
C ASP A 108 11.17 -21.68 -43.76
N LEU A 109 11.66 -22.64 -44.55
CA LEU A 109 12.31 -23.83 -44.01
C LEU A 109 13.72 -23.96 -44.60
N ALA A 110 14.73 -24.01 -43.74
CA ALA A 110 16.09 -24.25 -44.18
C ALA A 110 16.26 -25.75 -44.53
N ILE A 111 16.60 -26.05 -45.78
CA ILE A 111 16.70 -27.45 -46.26
C ILE A 111 17.97 -28.14 -45.76
N LEU A 112 19.12 -27.47 -45.79
CA LEU A 112 20.41 -28.10 -45.49
C LEU A 112 20.48 -28.71 -44.07
N PRO A 113 19.97 -28.05 -43.01
CA PRO A 113 19.93 -28.61 -41.66
C PRO A 113 19.09 -29.89 -41.54
N LEU A 114 18.12 -30.12 -42.43
CA LEU A 114 17.27 -31.32 -42.39
C LEU A 114 18.10 -32.61 -42.57
N LEU A 115 19.21 -32.54 -43.32
CA LEU A 115 20.15 -33.66 -43.48
C LEU A 115 20.83 -34.07 -42.15
N ALA A 116 20.93 -33.12 -41.22
CA ALA A 116 21.46 -33.32 -39.87
C ALA A 116 20.36 -33.59 -38.83
N HIS A 117 19.13 -33.88 -39.26
CA HIS A 117 17.95 -34.02 -38.40
C HIS A 117 17.59 -32.74 -37.61
N GLU A 118 17.90 -31.56 -38.17
CA GLU A 118 17.50 -30.26 -37.61
C GLU A 118 16.47 -29.57 -38.51
N ILE A 119 15.29 -29.31 -37.97
CA ILE A 119 14.24 -28.49 -38.59
C ILE A 119 14.49 -27.05 -38.16
N VAL A 120 15.06 -26.24 -39.04
CA VAL A 120 15.33 -24.82 -38.78
C VAL A 120 14.32 -23.98 -39.55
N ILE A 121 13.52 -23.20 -38.81
CA ILE A 121 12.55 -22.23 -39.33
C ILE A 121 13.15 -20.84 -39.10
N PRO A 122 13.71 -20.18 -40.12
CA PRO A 122 14.39 -18.89 -39.97
C PRO A 122 13.43 -17.76 -39.54
N SER A 123 12.23 -17.75 -40.11
CA SER A 123 11.18 -16.79 -39.81
C SER A 123 9.81 -17.40 -39.98
N ILE A 124 8.90 -17.06 -39.06
CA ILE A 124 7.47 -17.25 -39.22
C ILE A 124 6.75 -15.91 -38.98
N ASP A 125 5.98 -15.48 -39.96
CA ASP A 125 5.19 -14.24 -39.93
C ASP A 125 3.71 -14.58 -40.00
N VAL A 126 2.95 -14.17 -38.99
CA VAL A 126 1.50 -14.38 -38.92
C VAL A 126 0.74 -13.06 -39.04
N VAL A 127 -0.38 -13.10 -39.74
CA VAL A 127 -1.23 -11.93 -40.02
C VAL A 127 -2.49 -11.99 -39.17
N ASN A 128 -2.72 -10.95 -38.37
CA ASN A 128 -3.86 -10.77 -37.48
C ASN A 128 -4.20 -12.02 -36.62
N PRO A 129 -3.24 -12.61 -35.88
CA PRO A 129 -3.54 -13.70 -34.96
C PRO A 129 -4.56 -13.27 -33.90
N ALA A 130 -5.62 -14.06 -33.74
CA ALA A 130 -6.55 -13.98 -32.61
C ALA A 130 -6.48 -15.27 -31.80
N VAL A 131 -6.27 -15.15 -30.49
CA VAL A 131 -6.09 -16.28 -29.56
C VAL A 131 -7.15 -16.22 -28.46
N ASP A 132 -7.80 -17.35 -28.18
CA ASP A 132 -8.80 -17.50 -27.13
C ASP A 132 -8.28 -18.43 -26.01
N LEU A 133 -7.88 -17.81 -24.91
CA LEU A 133 -7.38 -18.47 -23.71
C LEU A 133 -8.50 -18.59 -22.69
N GLU A 134 -8.91 -19.82 -22.37
CA GLU A 134 -9.93 -20.09 -21.37
C GLU A 134 -9.42 -21.06 -20.30
N ARG A 135 -9.68 -20.74 -19.03
CA ARG A 135 -9.45 -21.64 -17.87
C ARG A 135 -10.71 -21.77 -17.02
N LEU A 136 -11.08 -23.01 -16.75
CA LEU A 136 -12.22 -23.37 -15.92
C LEU A 136 -11.85 -23.42 -14.43
N ALA A 137 -12.87 -23.45 -13.57
CA ALA A 137 -12.70 -23.48 -12.11
C ALA A 137 -12.03 -24.77 -11.60
N ASP A 138 -12.04 -25.84 -12.40
CA ASP A 138 -11.38 -27.13 -12.11
C ASP A 138 -9.89 -27.15 -12.52
N GLY A 139 -9.37 -26.05 -13.07
CA GLY A 139 -7.97 -25.93 -13.49
C GLY A 139 -7.69 -26.33 -14.95
N ARG A 140 -8.64 -26.94 -15.66
CA ARG A 140 -8.50 -27.21 -17.10
C ARG A 140 -8.38 -25.90 -17.87
N ASN A 141 -7.50 -25.88 -18.86
CA ASN A 141 -7.23 -24.69 -19.66
C ASN A 141 -7.00 -25.01 -21.14
N THR A 142 -7.19 -24.02 -22.01
CA THR A 142 -7.09 -24.21 -23.46
C THR A 142 -5.65 -24.17 -23.98
N TRP A 143 -4.67 -23.69 -23.22
CA TRP A 143 -3.28 -23.56 -23.67
C TRP A 143 -2.37 -24.75 -23.33
N THR A 144 -2.85 -25.70 -22.52
CA THR A 144 -2.13 -26.95 -22.25
C THR A 144 -2.56 -28.01 -23.25
N PHE A 145 -1.62 -28.45 -24.10
CA PHE A 145 -1.85 -29.46 -25.11
C PHE A 145 -1.43 -30.83 -24.58
N GLN A 146 -2.25 -31.86 -24.83
CA GLN A 146 -1.93 -33.25 -24.50
C GLN A 146 -1.44 -33.94 -25.77
N PHE A 147 -0.14 -33.86 -26.02
CA PHE A 147 0.49 -34.56 -27.13
C PHE A 147 0.55 -36.07 -26.84
N LYS A 148 0.35 -36.91 -27.87
CA LYS A 148 0.56 -38.37 -27.74
C LYS A 148 2.04 -38.61 -27.40
N GLN A 149 2.32 -39.12 -26.20
CA GLN A 149 3.68 -39.44 -25.77
C GLN A 149 4.23 -40.62 -26.58
N SER A 150 5.34 -40.40 -27.30
CA SER A 150 6.13 -41.49 -27.88
C SER A 150 7.09 -42.05 -26.83
N SER A 151 7.28 -43.37 -26.82
CA SER A 151 8.16 -44.07 -25.89
C SER A 151 9.66 -43.83 -26.15
N GLN A 152 10.02 -43.12 -27.23
CA GLN A 152 11.38 -42.73 -27.57
C GLN A 152 11.45 -41.23 -27.91
N PRO A 153 12.53 -40.52 -27.51
CA PRO A 153 12.74 -39.13 -27.89
C PRO A 153 12.90 -39.00 -29.41
N SER A 154 12.30 -37.95 -29.99
CA SER A 154 12.42 -37.67 -31.42
C SER A 154 13.90 -37.47 -31.80
N PRO A 155 14.39 -38.08 -32.90
CA PRO A 155 15.73 -37.81 -33.42
C PRO A 155 15.84 -36.39 -34.03
N TRP A 156 14.71 -35.74 -34.30
CA TRP A 156 14.64 -34.41 -34.89
C TRP A 156 14.66 -33.31 -33.83
N LYS A 157 15.51 -32.29 -34.04
CA LYS A 157 15.50 -31.04 -33.26
C LYS A 157 14.82 -29.94 -34.05
N VAL A 158 13.95 -29.15 -33.42
CA VAL A 158 13.28 -28.01 -34.05
C VAL A 158 13.87 -26.72 -33.48
N ARG A 159 14.23 -25.76 -34.34
CA ARG A 159 14.68 -24.43 -33.95
C ARG A 159 13.91 -23.38 -34.75
N LEU A 160 13.39 -22.38 -34.04
CA LEU A 160 12.73 -21.20 -34.61
C LEU A 160 13.61 -19.98 -34.32
N ASP A 161 14.07 -19.30 -35.37
CA ASP A 161 15.02 -18.18 -35.20
C ASP A 161 14.28 -16.84 -35.02
N SER A 162 13.12 -16.64 -35.65
CA SER A 162 12.31 -15.43 -35.48
C SER A 162 10.79 -15.67 -35.62
N PHE A 163 10.00 -14.93 -34.84
CA PHE A 163 8.52 -14.95 -34.87
C PHE A 163 8.01 -13.50 -34.98
N GLY A 164 7.24 -13.21 -36.03
CA GLY A 164 6.75 -11.88 -36.36
C GLY A 164 5.23 -11.82 -36.56
N PHE A 165 4.64 -10.71 -36.17
CA PHE A 165 3.27 -10.32 -36.54
C PHE A 165 3.14 -8.80 -36.44
N ALA A 166 2.16 -8.18 -37.10
CA ALA A 166 1.96 -6.73 -37.00
C ALA A 166 1.00 -6.37 -35.86
N LYS A 167 -0.13 -7.08 -35.79
CA LYS A 167 -1.21 -6.89 -34.83
C LYS A 167 -1.78 -8.23 -34.40
N GLY A 168 -2.20 -8.36 -33.16
CA GLY A 168 -2.86 -9.55 -32.65
C GLY A 168 -3.87 -9.23 -31.57
N ILE A 169 -4.77 -10.17 -31.29
CA ILE A 169 -5.78 -10.06 -30.23
C ILE A 169 -5.73 -11.31 -29.37
N VAL A 170 -5.68 -11.15 -28.06
CA VAL A 170 -5.79 -12.25 -27.10
C VAL A 170 -7.01 -12.01 -26.22
N THR A 171 -7.94 -12.96 -26.23
CA THR A 171 -9.04 -13.00 -25.26
C THR A 171 -8.65 -13.95 -24.15
N TYR A 172 -8.68 -13.49 -22.91
CA TYR A 172 -8.30 -14.27 -21.72
C TYR A 172 -9.46 -14.33 -20.73
N ARG A 173 -10.00 -15.53 -20.56
CA ARG A 173 -11.11 -15.84 -19.64
C ARG A 173 -10.65 -16.87 -18.62
N ASP A 174 -10.68 -16.51 -17.34
CA ASP A 174 -10.22 -17.38 -16.27
C ASP A 174 -11.20 -17.37 -15.10
N ALA A 175 -11.86 -18.51 -14.90
CA ALA A 175 -12.83 -18.71 -13.84
C ALA A 175 -12.18 -18.73 -12.43
N ILE A 176 -10.90 -19.10 -12.33
CA ILE A 176 -10.19 -19.17 -11.04
C ILE A 176 -9.88 -17.76 -10.55
N THR A 177 -9.23 -16.94 -11.38
CA THR A 177 -8.88 -15.56 -11.00
C THR A 177 -10.04 -14.58 -11.23
N LYS A 178 -11.12 -15.02 -11.88
CA LYS A 178 -12.28 -14.21 -12.32
C LYS A 178 -11.86 -13.09 -13.28
N ALA A 179 -11.00 -13.41 -14.22
CA ALA A 179 -10.54 -12.51 -15.27
C ALA A 179 -11.33 -12.72 -16.56
N ASP A 180 -11.68 -11.63 -17.22
CA ASP A 180 -12.27 -11.60 -18.56
C ASP A 180 -11.70 -10.37 -19.28
N LEU A 181 -10.65 -10.59 -20.08
CA LEU A 181 -9.80 -9.54 -20.64
C LEU A 181 -9.67 -9.72 -22.15
N THR A 182 -9.67 -8.61 -22.88
CA THR A 182 -9.27 -8.54 -24.28
C THR A 182 -8.00 -7.71 -24.37
N VAL A 183 -6.95 -8.29 -24.95
CA VAL A 183 -5.64 -7.68 -25.12
C VAL A 183 -5.35 -7.53 -26.60
N ALA A 184 -5.33 -6.29 -27.10
CA ALA A 184 -4.79 -5.99 -28.41
C ALA A 184 -3.28 -5.81 -28.31
N ILE A 185 -2.55 -6.42 -29.24
CA ILE A 185 -1.08 -6.44 -29.28
C ILE A 185 -0.64 -5.82 -30.60
N ASP A 186 0.25 -4.84 -30.55
CA ASP A 186 0.84 -4.19 -31.72
C ASP A 186 2.37 -4.29 -31.66
N THR A 187 3.01 -4.57 -32.78
CA THR A 187 4.48 -4.64 -32.83
C THR A 187 5.10 -3.25 -32.87
N LEU A 188 6.07 -3.01 -31.98
CA LEU A 188 6.83 -1.78 -31.90
C LEU A 188 7.99 -1.86 -32.90
N GLY A 189 7.96 -1.02 -33.95
CA GLY A 189 8.92 -1.13 -35.06
C GLY A 189 10.39 -1.04 -34.64
N GLN A 190 10.77 -0.05 -33.83
CA GLN A 190 12.13 0.08 -33.28
C GLN A 190 12.13 -0.35 -31.82
N PRO A 191 13.10 -1.17 -31.37
CA PRO A 191 13.21 -1.59 -29.98
C PRO A 191 13.36 -0.37 -29.05
N ILE A 192 12.47 -0.24 -28.05
CA ILE A 192 12.51 0.88 -27.10
C ILE A 192 13.32 0.46 -25.86
N PRO A 193 14.36 1.21 -25.44
CA PRO A 193 15.12 0.91 -24.23
C PRO A 193 14.27 1.03 -22.95
N LEU A 194 14.53 0.15 -21.98
CA LEU A 194 13.84 0.18 -20.68
C LEU A 194 13.97 1.51 -19.94
N GLY A 195 15.14 2.15 -20.02
CA GLY A 195 15.42 3.42 -19.33
C GLY A 195 14.56 4.60 -19.81
N ASP A 196 14.20 4.65 -21.10
CA ASP A 196 13.40 5.74 -21.66
C ASP A 196 11.94 5.60 -21.25
N VAL A 197 11.40 4.37 -21.32
CA VAL A 197 10.06 4.04 -20.85
C VAL A 197 9.92 4.31 -19.35
N LEU A 198 10.96 4.02 -18.56
CA LEU A 198 10.96 4.31 -17.13
C LEU A 198 10.79 5.80 -16.84
N LYS A 199 11.55 6.66 -17.53
CA LYS A 199 11.47 8.13 -17.37
C LYS A 199 10.10 8.67 -17.80
N GLU A 200 9.58 8.23 -18.94
CA GLU A 200 8.26 8.62 -19.45
C GLU A 200 7.14 8.23 -18.47
N GLN A 201 7.17 6.99 -17.97
CA GLN A 201 6.18 6.49 -17.02
C GLN A 201 6.26 7.23 -15.68
N GLU A 202 7.47 7.53 -15.19
CA GLU A 202 7.67 8.26 -13.94
C GLU A 202 7.04 9.66 -14.00
N GLN A 203 7.26 10.39 -15.10
CA GLN A 203 6.67 11.71 -15.30
C GLN A 203 5.14 11.65 -15.34
N THR A 204 4.59 10.71 -16.11
CA THR A 204 3.15 10.52 -16.25
C THR A 204 2.49 10.13 -14.93
N SER A 205 3.10 9.19 -14.20
CA SER A 205 2.59 8.69 -12.92
C SER A 205 2.62 9.78 -11.83
N ARG A 206 3.66 10.62 -11.83
CA ARG A 206 3.76 11.76 -10.91
C ARG A 206 2.73 12.85 -11.22
N ALA A 207 2.50 13.16 -12.49
CA ALA A 207 1.45 14.11 -12.89
C ALA A 207 0.05 13.61 -12.46
N ALA A 208 -0.21 12.31 -12.59
CA ALA A 208 -1.45 11.70 -12.14
C ALA A 208 -1.60 11.68 -10.62
N SER A 209 -0.51 11.38 -9.92
CA SER A 209 -0.44 11.42 -8.45
C SER A 209 -0.75 12.82 -7.96
N ALA A 210 -0.21 13.85 -8.62
CA ALA A 210 -0.45 15.25 -8.31
C ALA A 210 -1.94 15.63 -8.35
N GLN A 211 -2.67 15.11 -9.33
CA GLN A 211 -4.11 15.32 -9.45
C GLN A 211 -4.89 14.57 -8.37
N ARG A 212 -4.41 13.40 -7.93
CA ARG A 212 -5.07 12.58 -6.89
C ARG A 212 -4.89 13.11 -5.47
N VAL A 213 -3.67 13.48 -5.07
CA VAL A 213 -3.37 13.96 -3.71
C VAL A 213 -3.40 15.49 -3.57
N GLY A 214 -3.68 16.21 -4.67
CA GLY A 214 -3.75 17.68 -4.73
C GLY A 214 -2.41 18.37 -4.97
N LYS A 215 -2.43 19.63 -5.44
CA LYS A 215 -1.23 20.39 -5.89
C LYS A 215 -0.13 20.52 -4.83
N SER A 216 -0.50 20.74 -3.56
CA SER A 216 0.45 20.81 -2.44
C SER A 216 1.04 19.44 -2.09
N GLY A 217 0.24 18.37 -2.21
CA GLY A 217 0.67 16.99 -2.10
C GLY A 217 1.58 16.57 -3.25
N ALA A 218 1.39 17.10 -4.45
CA ALA A 218 2.25 16.84 -5.61
C ALA A 218 3.67 17.38 -5.43
N ALA A 219 3.78 18.69 -5.15
CA ALA A 219 5.05 19.40 -5.10
C ALA A 219 5.99 18.85 -4.02
N ARG A 220 5.43 18.39 -2.91
CA ARG A 220 6.22 17.78 -1.83
C ARG A 220 6.56 16.31 -2.10
N LEU A 221 5.97 15.64 -3.10
CA LEU A 221 6.26 14.23 -3.44
C LEU A 221 7.45 14.22 -4.37
N SER A 222 7.37 15.06 -5.42
CA SER A 222 8.48 15.31 -6.34
C SER A 222 9.72 15.83 -5.63
N ALA A 223 9.60 16.83 -4.75
CA ALA A 223 10.76 17.38 -4.03
C ALA A 223 11.50 16.34 -3.17
N LYS A 224 10.78 15.40 -2.54
CA LYS A 224 11.37 14.35 -1.69
C LYS A 224 12.03 13.26 -2.53
N ALA A 225 11.38 12.81 -3.60
CA ALA A 225 11.95 11.79 -4.49
C ALA A 225 13.21 12.30 -5.21
N SER A 226 13.24 13.58 -5.61
CA SER A 226 14.43 14.21 -6.19
C SER A 226 15.60 14.30 -5.19
N ALA A 227 15.31 14.56 -3.91
CA ALA A 227 16.33 14.57 -2.86
C ALA A 227 16.94 13.17 -2.62
N GLU A 228 16.12 12.13 -2.71
CA GLU A 228 16.58 10.75 -2.52
C GLU A 228 17.38 10.24 -3.73
N ALA A 229 16.96 10.57 -4.95
CA ALA A 229 17.72 10.32 -6.17
C ALA A 229 19.09 11.05 -6.16
N ALA A 230 19.14 12.29 -5.65
CA ALA A 230 20.39 13.01 -5.46
C ALA A 230 21.30 12.33 -4.43
N SER A 231 20.74 11.82 -3.32
CA SER A 231 21.52 11.13 -2.28
C SER A 231 22.08 9.76 -2.71
N GLY A 232 21.35 9.02 -3.56
CA GLY A 232 21.83 7.77 -4.14
C GLY A 232 22.97 7.97 -5.16
N THR A 233 23.00 9.13 -5.83
CA THR A 233 24.07 9.49 -6.77
C THR A 233 25.36 9.88 -6.03
N SER A 234 25.24 10.54 -4.87
CA SER A 234 26.40 10.88 -4.02
C SER A 234 27.06 9.66 -3.36
N ALA A 235 26.28 8.62 -3.03
CA ALA A 235 26.83 7.36 -2.49
C ALA A 235 27.63 6.57 -3.54
N ALA A 236 27.26 6.66 -4.83
CA ALA A 236 28.01 6.05 -5.94
C ALA A 236 29.29 6.83 -6.30
N GLN A 237 29.35 8.13 -6.02
CA GLN A 237 30.54 8.97 -6.25
C GLN A 237 31.54 8.96 -5.07
N GLY A 238 31.12 8.58 -3.87
CA GLY A 238 32.00 8.44 -2.69
C GLY A 238 32.89 7.19 -2.72
N ALA A 239 32.61 6.21 -3.58
CA ALA A 239 33.38 4.96 -3.68
C ALA A 239 34.56 5.01 -4.67
N SER A 240 34.79 6.14 -5.35
CA SER A 240 35.88 6.33 -6.32
C SER A 240 36.89 7.44 -5.94
N GLY A 241 36.80 7.98 -4.72
CA GLY A 241 37.74 8.97 -4.21
C GLY A 241 38.76 8.40 -3.23
N VAL A 242 39.83 7.78 -3.72
CA VAL A 242 41.05 7.60 -2.92
C VAL A 242 41.81 8.94 -2.95
N PRO A 243 42.03 9.63 -1.82
CA PRO A 243 42.83 10.84 -1.83
C PRO A 243 44.32 10.46 -1.91
N ALA A 244 45.01 11.00 -2.91
CA ALA A 244 46.45 10.90 -3.04
C ALA A 244 47.14 11.65 -1.89
N ALA A 245 47.81 10.89 -1.02
CA ALA A 245 48.71 11.44 -0.01
C ALA A 245 50.06 11.82 -0.65
N THR A 246 50.47 13.06 -0.44
CA THR A 246 51.79 13.61 -0.75
C THR A 246 52.82 13.05 0.22
N ALA A 247 53.87 12.41 -0.31
CA ALA A 247 55.08 12.10 0.44
C ALA A 247 56.32 12.40 -0.42
N SER A 248 57.09 13.36 0.05
CA SER A 248 58.43 13.74 -0.42
C SER A 248 59.49 12.91 0.32
N GLY A 249 60.57 12.54 -0.38
CA GLY A 249 61.89 12.34 0.24
C GLY A 249 62.63 11.03 -0.05
N ALA A 250 63.74 11.19 -0.80
CA ALA A 250 65.04 10.51 -0.67
C ALA A 250 65.27 9.07 -1.21
N SER A 251 65.93 9.03 -2.39
CA SER A 251 67.22 8.38 -2.70
C SER A 251 67.57 7.01 -2.10
N ALA A 252 67.78 5.99 -2.95
CA ALA A 252 69.12 5.43 -3.24
C ALA A 252 69.10 4.26 -4.27
N ALA A 253 70.07 4.33 -5.19
CA ALA A 253 70.82 3.25 -5.87
C ALA A 253 70.13 2.25 -6.85
N ALA A 254 70.76 2.16 -8.02
CA ALA A 254 70.51 1.32 -9.20
C ALA A 254 71.24 -0.05 -9.12
N PRO A 255 71.43 -0.86 -10.19
CA PRO A 255 70.83 -0.88 -11.55
C PRO A 255 70.45 -2.31 -12.06
N ALA A 256 70.15 -2.39 -13.36
CA ALA A 256 70.16 -3.55 -14.28
C ALA A 256 68.81 -4.26 -14.48
N THR A 257 68.30 -4.48 -15.70
CA THR A 257 68.85 -4.34 -17.05
C THR A 257 67.71 -4.47 -18.06
N SER A 258 67.72 -3.62 -19.09
CA SER A 258 67.47 -3.95 -20.53
C SER A 258 66.04 -4.42 -20.92
N VAL A 259 65.36 -3.97 -21.97
CA VAL A 259 65.74 -3.32 -23.24
C VAL A 259 64.49 -2.56 -23.77
N SER A 260 64.76 -1.41 -24.39
CA SER A 260 64.11 -0.73 -25.53
C SER A 260 62.94 -1.41 -26.25
N SER A 261 61.99 -0.73 -26.89
CA SER A 261 61.92 0.63 -27.48
C SER A 261 60.47 0.82 -27.95
N ALA A 262 59.82 1.96 -27.68
CA ALA A 262 59.60 3.10 -28.61
C ALA A 262 58.86 2.70 -29.91
N SER A 263 57.80 3.38 -30.35
CA SER A 263 57.70 4.84 -30.57
C SER A 263 56.23 5.25 -30.76
N THR A 264 55.73 6.26 -30.05
CA THR A 264 55.58 7.67 -30.48
C THR A 264 54.75 7.90 -31.75
N ALA A 265 53.57 8.51 -31.54
CA ALA A 265 52.75 9.17 -32.55
C ALA A 265 53.33 10.57 -32.89
N VAL A 266 53.05 11.13 -34.08
CA VAL A 266 52.12 12.26 -34.39
C VAL A 266 52.77 13.05 -35.56
N PRO A 267 52.12 13.91 -36.38
CA PRO A 267 50.75 14.00 -36.97
C PRO A 267 50.78 14.18 -38.52
N ALA A 268 49.62 14.24 -39.19
CA ALA A 268 49.33 15.33 -40.16
C ALA A 268 47.90 15.26 -40.72
N SER A 269 47.29 16.45 -40.82
CA SER A 269 46.03 16.81 -41.46
C SER A 269 46.09 16.75 -43.00
N GLY A 270 44.97 16.43 -43.64
CA GLY A 270 44.75 16.70 -45.08
C GLY A 270 43.42 16.14 -45.58
N ALA A 271 42.47 17.03 -45.86
CA ALA A 271 41.18 16.70 -46.47
C ALA A 271 41.29 16.72 -48.00
N SER A 272 40.65 15.76 -48.69
CA SER A 272 39.81 16.00 -49.89
C SER A 272 39.40 14.69 -50.60
N GLY A 273 38.09 14.54 -50.87
CA GLY A 273 37.61 14.10 -52.19
C GLY A 273 37.07 12.67 -52.37
N ALA A 274 35.74 12.60 -52.56
CA ALA A 274 34.99 11.72 -53.49
C ALA A 274 34.46 10.33 -53.02
N SER A 275 33.13 10.34 -52.80
CA SER A 275 32.10 9.54 -53.48
C SER A 275 31.94 8.02 -53.23
N ALA A 276 30.79 7.72 -52.60
CA ALA A 276 29.84 6.62 -52.87
C ALA A 276 30.24 5.16 -52.59
N ALA A 277 29.71 4.60 -51.50
CA ALA A 277 28.71 3.53 -51.57
C ALA A 277 28.01 3.37 -50.21
N SER A 278 26.68 3.49 -50.24
CA SER A 278 25.75 3.26 -49.14
C SER A 278 25.79 1.80 -48.69
N GLY A 279 26.56 1.50 -47.66
CA GLY A 279 26.33 0.36 -46.77
C GLY A 279 25.57 0.89 -45.56
N ALA A 280 24.26 0.65 -45.50
CA ALA A 280 23.48 0.90 -44.28
C ALA A 280 24.07 0.02 -43.16
N ALA A 281 24.86 0.63 -42.28
CA ALA A 281 25.30 -0.01 -41.06
C ALA A 281 24.04 -0.37 -40.26
N ALA A 282 23.83 -1.67 -40.03
CA ALA A 282 22.80 -2.15 -39.14
C ALA A 282 22.88 -1.38 -37.81
N PRO A 283 21.76 -0.84 -37.29
CA PRO A 283 21.79 -0.11 -36.04
C PRO A 283 22.41 -1.00 -34.95
N ALA A 284 23.38 -0.46 -34.23
CA ALA A 284 24.04 -1.15 -33.13
C ALA A 284 22.96 -1.67 -32.16
N LYS A 285 22.90 -2.99 -32.00
CA LYS A 285 21.92 -3.68 -31.15
C LYS A 285 21.98 -3.07 -29.74
N PRO A 286 20.89 -2.50 -29.20
CA PRO A 286 20.89 -1.92 -27.86
C PRO A 286 21.34 -2.97 -26.84
N ALA A 287 22.35 -2.63 -26.05
CA ALA A 287 22.84 -3.48 -24.96
C ALA A 287 21.90 -3.33 -23.75
N GLY A 288 20.77 -4.04 -23.76
CA GLY A 288 19.81 -4.07 -22.65
C GLY A 288 18.46 -4.68 -23.04
N PRO A 289 17.58 -4.96 -22.07
CA PRO A 289 16.25 -5.47 -22.34
C PRO A 289 15.43 -4.41 -23.10
N THR A 290 14.91 -4.80 -24.27
CA THR A 290 14.15 -3.92 -25.16
C THR A 290 12.71 -4.36 -25.31
N TYR A 291 11.78 -3.41 -25.37
CA TYR A 291 10.38 -3.69 -25.69
C TYR A 291 10.20 -3.95 -27.18
N ALA A 292 9.37 -4.94 -27.51
CA ALA A 292 9.05 -5.34 -28.88
C ALA A 292 7.55 -5.21 -29.19
N PHE A 293 6.67 -5.30 -28.19
CA PHE A 293 5.22 -5.20 -28.40
C PHE A 293 4.59 -4.18 -27.46
N GLY A 294 3.63 -3.43 -28.00
CA GLY A 294 2.67 -2.61 -27.26
C GLY A 294 1.41 -3.42 -27.00
N LEU A 295 0.80 -3.21 -25.84
CA LEU A 295 -0.40 -3.87 -25.37
C LEU A 295 -1.47 -2.83 -25.08
N LYS A 296 -2.71 -3.13 -25.43
CA LYS A 296 -3.90 -2.43 -24.95
C LYS A 296 -4.85 -3.45 -24.34
N VAL A 297 -5.22 -3.24 -23.09
CA VAL A 297 -6.04 -4.19 -22.31
C VAL A 297 -7.34 -3.51 -21.94
N ASP A 298 -8.46 -4.19 -22.15
CA ASP A 298 -9.79 -3.79 -21.71
C ASP A 298 -10.54 -5.03 -21.19
N GLY A 299 -11.37 -4.89 -20.15
CA GLY A 299 -12.17 -6.00 -19.62
C GLY A 299 -12.55 -5.86 -18.16
N ARG A 300 -12.68 -7.00 -17.46
CA ARG A 300 -13.00 -7.06 -16.03
C ARG A 300 -12.10 -8.07 -15.32
N TYR A 301 -11.75 -7.76 -14.08
CA TYR A 301 -11.03 -8.66 -13.18
C TYR A 301 -11.72 -8.64 -11.82
N LYS A 302 -12.17 -9.80 -11.33
CA LYS A 302 -12.95 -9.92 -10.09
C LYS A 302 -14.12 -8.91 -10.03
N ASN A 303 -14.84 -8.76 -11.15
CA ASN A 303 -15.92 -7.80 -11.38
C ASN A 303 -15.53 -6.30 -11.42
N VAL A 304 -14.26 -5.96 -11.23
CA VAL A 304 -13.76 -4.59 -11.35
C VAL A 304 -13.42 -4.32 -12.83
N PRO A 305 -13.92 -3.23 -13.44
CA PRO A 305 -13.54 -2.87 -14.80
C PRO A 305 -12.05 -2.51 -14.85
N ILE A 306 -11.35 -3.09 -15.82
CA ILE A 306 -9.93 -2.85 -16.08
C ILE A 306 -9.78 -2.27 -17.48
N SER A 307 -8.97 -1.22 -17.59
CA SER A 307 -8.45 -0.74 -18.86
C SER A 307 -7.02 -0.23 -18.71
N GLY A 308 -6.22 -0.33 -19.76
CA GLY A 308 -4.83 0.11 -19.69
C GLY A 308 -4.02 -0.16 -20.93
N THR A 309 -2.76 0.22 -20.88
CA THR A 309 -1.77 -0.05 -21.91
C THR A 309 -0.52 -0.67 -21.29
N GLY A 310 0.31 -1.29 -22.11
CA GLY A 310 1.56 -1.88 -21.67
C GLY A 310 2.57 -2.02 -22.79
N LYS A 311 3.79 -2.42 -22.44
CA LYS A 311 4.83 -2.81 -23.37
C LYS A 311 5.53 -4.06 -22.83
N VAL A 312 5.87 -5.01 -23.70
CA VAL A 312 6.55 -6.26 -23.33
C VAL A 312 7.70 -6.59 -24.28
N GLY A 313 8.61 -7.44 -23.81
CA GLY A 313 9.70 -8.00 -24.62
C GLY A 313 9.21 -8.90 -25.75
N GLY A 314 10.14 -9.32 -26.62
CA GLY A 314 9.87 -10.22 -27.74
C GLY A 314 9.35 -11.60 -27.32
N VAL A 315 8.49 -12.25 -28.12
CA VAL A 315 7.85 -13.54 -27.79
C VAL A 315 8.90 -14.62 -27.53
N LEU A 316 9.95 -14.69 -28.35
CA LEU A 316 11.02 -15.69 -28.19
C LEU A 316 11.88 -15.47 -26.93
N ALA A 317 11.89 -14.27 -26.36
CA ALA A 317 12.61 -14.01 -25.11
C ALA A 317 11.91 -14.65 -23.90
N ILE A 318 10.67 -15.12 -24.05
CA ILE A 318 9.90 -15.79 -22.98
C ILE A 318 10.51 -17.15 -22.62
N GLU A 319 11.09 -17.87 -23.60
CA GLU A 319 11.71 -19.19 -23.36
C GLU A 319 13.07 -19.09 -22.65
N ASN A 320 13.69 -17.90 -22.62
CA ASN A 320 15.00 -17.73 -22.03
C ASN A 320 14.92 -17.43 -20.52
N ALA A 321 15.15 -18.46 -19.71
CA ALA A 321 15.13 -18.35 -18.25
C ALA A 321 16.19 -17.40 -17.66
N THR A 322 17.25 -17.07 -18.41
CA THR A 322 18.39 -16.27 -17.91
C THR A 322 18.35 -14.79 -18.27
N GLN A 323 17.56 -14.40 -19.28
CA GLN A 323 17.51 -13.00 -19.72
C GLN A 323 16.37 -12.24 -19.03
N PRO A 324 16.62 -11.02 -18.52
CA PRO A 324 15.56 -10.19 -17.96
C PRO A 324 14.53 -9.82 -19.03
N PHE A 325 13.27 -10.23 -18.83
CA PHE A 325 12.17 -9.96 -19.75
C PHE A 325 11.52 -8.61 -19.40
N PRO A 326 11.61 -7.57 -20.25
CA PRO A 326 11.09 -6.26 -19.93
C PRO A 326 9.55 -6.23 -19.94
N LEU A 327 8.98 -5.59 -18.92
CA LEU A 327 7.54 -5.41 -18.73
C LEU A 327 7.25 -3.97 -18.30
N GLN A 328 6.33 -3.32 -19.00
CA GLN A 328 5.67 -2.09 -18.59
C GLN A 328 4.16 -2.27 -18.67
N ALA A 329 3.45 -1.71 -17.70
CA ALA A 329 1.99 -1.62 -17.74
C ALA A 329 1.52 -0.34 -17.03
N ASP A 330 0.47 0.28 -17.54
CA ASP A 330 -0.26 1.37 -16.93
C ASP A 330 -1.76 1.07 -17.01
N VAL A 331 -2.32 0.66 -15.87
CA VAL A 331 -3.62 0.01 -15.79
C VAL A 331 -4.48 0.71 -14.75
N LYS A 332 -5.73 0.96 -15.12
CA LYS A 332 -6.78 1.44 -14.22
C LYS A 332 -7.73 0.29 -13.90
N ALA A 333 -7.83 -0.07 -12.63
CA ALA A 333 -8.78 -1.03 -12.09
C ALA A 333 -9.74 -0.30 -11.15
N GLY A 334 -10.96 -0.01 -11.62
CA GLY A 334 -11.92 0.81 -10.88
C GLY A 334 -11.39 2.23 -10.64
N ASP A 335 -11.20 2.60 -9.38
CA ASP A 335 -10.60 3.88 -8.98
C ASP A 335 -9.08 3.80 -8.72
N THR A 336 -8.50 2.61 -8.78
CA THR A 336 -7.07 2.37 -8.57
C THR A 336 -6.35 2.45 -9.91
N ARG A 337 -5.24 3.21 -9.97
CA ARG A 337 -4.30 3.18 -11.08
C ARG A 337 -2.99 2.56 -10.60
N LEU A 338 -2.52 1.58 -11.36
CA LEU A 338 -1.30 0.83 -11.17
C LEU A 338 -0.42 1.08 -12.39
N ALA A 339 0.80 1.57 -12.18
CA ALA A 339 1.81 1.58 -13.22
C ALA A 339 3.06 0.84 -12.76
N ILE A 340 3.62 0.01 -13.64
CA ILE A 340 4.82 -0.78 -13.40
C ILE A 340 5.78 -0.64 -14.58
N VAL A 341 7.08 -0.61 -14.28
CA VAL A 341 8.16 -0.72 -15.28
C VAL A 341 9.28 -1.55 -14.67
N GLY A 342 9.74 -2.58 -15.36
CA GLY A 342 10.87 -3.37 -14.88
C GLY A 342 11.05 -4.66 -15.67
N THR A 343 11.51 -5.70 -14.99
CA THR A 343 11.83 -6.98 -15.61
C THR A 343 11.30 -8.18 -14.84
N LEU A 344 11.00 -9.24 -15.58
CA LEU A 344 10.70 -10.57 -15.06
C LEU A 344 11.90 -11.50 -15.30
N THR A 345 12.13 -12.43 -14.38
CA THR A 345 13.10 -13.52 -14.52
C THR A 345 12.34 -14.83 -14.73
N ASP A 346 12.72 -15.58 -15.77
CA ASP A 346 12.05 -16.81 -16.20
C ASP A 346 10.52 -16.62 -16.31
N PRO A 347 10.04 -15.87 -17.33
CA PRO A 347 8.63 -15.50 -17.43
C PRO A 347 7.69 -16.71 -17.65
N MET A 348 8.20 -17.86 -18.12
CA MET A 348 7.41 -19.10 -18.25
C MET A 348 7.02 -19.68 -16.89
N HIS A 349 7.94 -19.70 -15.93
CA HIS A 349 7.67 -20.17 -14.56
C HIS A 349 7.41 -19.03 -13.58
N LEU A 350 7.58 -17.80 -14.03
CA LEU A 350 7.55 -16.55 -13.28
C LEU A 350 8.36 -16.66 -11.99
N ALA A 351 9.68 -16.84 -12.08
CA ALA A 351 10.52 -17.11 -10.91
C ALA A 351 10.76 -15.87 -10.02
N ALA A 352 10.99 -14.71 -10.63
CA ALA A 352 11.22 -13.47 -9.91
C ALA A 352 10.75 -12.23 -10.71
N LEU A 353 10.53 -11.13 -9.99
CA LEU A 353 10.25 -9.82 -10.58
C LEU A 353 11.06 -8.72 -9.89
N ASP A 354 11.41 -7.70 -10.66
CA ASP A 354 12.03 -6.46 -10.19
C ASP A 354 11.40 -5.29 -10.94
N LEU A 355 10.51 -4.57 -10.26
CA LEU A 355 9.63 -3.57 -10.86
C LEU A 355 9.73 -2.25 -10.10
N ARG A 356 9.79 -1.14 -10.83
CA ARG A 356 9.38 0.17 -10.29
C ARG A 356 7.86 0.22 -10.31
N LEU A 357 7.25 0.50 -9.16
CA LEU A 357 5.81 0.50 -8.95
C LEU A 357 5.33 1.90 -8.61
N TRP A 358 4.26 2.35 -9.27
CA TRP A 358 3.44 3.51 -8.89
C TRP A 358 2.01 3.05 -8.65
N LEU A 359 1.46 3.39 -7.50
CA LEU A 359 0.13 2.96 -7.09
C LEU A 359 -0.64 4.14 -6.51
N GLN A 360 -1.85 4.40 -7.01
CA GLN A 360 -2.71 5.48 -6.54
C GLN A 360 -4.19 5.09 -6.57
N GLY A 361 -4.99 5.62 -5.63
CA GLY A 361 -6.41 5.31 -5.53
C GLY A 361 -7.15 6.23 -4.56
N THR A 362 -8.47 6.06 -4.40
CA THR A 362 -9.25 6.88 -3.45
C THR A 362 -9.19 6.35 -2.01
N SER A 363 -9.00 5.03 -1.84
CA SER A 363 -8.79 4.36 -0.55
C SER A 363 -7.94 3.11 -0.73
N MET A 364 -7.02 2.84 0.19
CA MET A 364 -6.20 1.61 0.16
C MET A 364 -7.05 0.35 0.34
N SER A 365 -8.20 0.44 1.01
CA SER A 365 -9.11 -0.69 1.22
C SER A 365 -9.67 -1.29 -0.07
N HIS A 366 -9.70 -0.53 -1.18
CA HIS A 366 -10.15 -1.02 -2.49
C HIS A 366 -9.17 -2.01 -3.13
N LEU A 367 -7.89 -1.99 -2.70
CA LEU A 367 -6.88 -2.94 -3.17
C LEU A 367 -7.21 -4.38 -2.80
N TYR A 368 -8.02 -4.61 -1.77
CA TYR A 368 -8.45 -5.95 -1.35
C TYR A 368 -9.12 -6.72 -2.48
N GLN A 369 -10.00 -6.08 -3.27
CA GLN A 369 -10.71 -6.75 -4.36
C GLN A 369 -9.74 -7.22 -5.45
N ILE A 370 -8.64 -6.49 -5.68
CA ILE A 370 -7.67 -6.77 -6.73
C ILE A 370 -6.63 -7.76 -6.22
N THR A 371 -5.97 -7.42 -5.12
CA THR A 371 -4.76 -8.09 -4.60
C THR A 371 -5.04 -9.13 -3.53
N GLY A 372 -6.21 -9.10 -2.88
CA GLY A 372 -6.51 -9.91 -1.69
C GLY A 372 -5.86 -9.39 -0.40
N ILE A 373 -5.05 -8.33 -0.45
CA ILE A 373 -4.39 -7.75 0.73
C ILE A 373 -5.38 -6.84 1.47
N THR A 374 -5.56 -7.09 2.76
CA THR A 374 -6.46 -6.30 3.61
C THR A 374 -5.73 -5.06 4.13
N LEU A 375 -6.10 -3.90 3.60
CA LEU A 375 -5.59 -2.60 4.01
C LEU A 375 -6.72 -1.74 4.60
N PRO A 376 -6.39 -0.81 5.52
CA PRO A 376 -7.39 0.04 6.15
C PRO A 376 -8.01 1.03 5.16
N ASP A 377 -9.14 1.61 5.55
CA ASP A 377 -9.70 2.76 4.87
C ASP A 377 -8.80 3.98 5.04
N THR A 378 -8.54 4.69 3.94
CA THR A 378 -7.66 5.86 3.92
C THR A 378 -8.26 6.97 3.05
N PRO A 379 -7.84 8.24 3.23
CA PRO A 379 -8.00 9.24 2.19
C PRO A 379 -7.29 8.84 0.87
N PRO A 380 -7.47 9.62 -0.21
CA PRO A 380 -6.77 9.40 -1.46
C PRO A 380 -5.27 9.26 -1.26
N TYR A 381 -4.68 8.27 -1.91
CA TYR A 381 -3.28 7.91 -1.72
C TYR A 381 -2.55 7.82 -3.06
N ALA A 382 -1.23 8.01 -2.99
CA ALA A 382 -0.31 7.78 -4.09
C ALA A 382 1.03 7.33 -3.51
N THR A 383 1.60 6.23 -4.01
CA THR A 383 2.91 5.70 -3.58
C THR A 383 3.75 5.36 -4.81
N GLU A 384 5.06 5.47 -4.67
CA GLU A 384 6.06 5.03 -5.64
C GLU A 384 7.24 4.36 -4.93
N GLY A 385 7.76 3.27 -5.50
CA GLY A 385 8.88 2.51 -4.92
C GLY A 385 9.31 1.34 -5.79
N ARG A 386 10.19 0.49 -5.26
CA ARG A 386 10.68 -0.71 -5.97
C ARG A 386 10.02 -1.96 -5.38
N LEU A 387 9.37 -2.76 -6.22
CA LEU A 387 8.76 -4.03 -5.87
C LEU A 387 9.65 -5.17 -6.39
N ILE A 388 10.18 -5.97 -5.47
CA ILE A 388 10.96 -7.16 -5.78
C ILE A 388 10.16 -8.37 -5.32
N GLY A 389 10.02 -9.38 -6.18
CA GLY A 389 9.26 -10.58 -5.87
C GLY A 389 10.07 -11.83 -6.16
N ASN A 390 10.03 -12.79 -5.25
CA ASN A 390 10.41 -14.17 -5.50
C ASN A 390 9.14 -15.01 -5.48
N ILE A 391 8.84 -15.68 -6.57
CA ILE A 391 7.57 -16.35 -6.76
C ILE A 391 7.83 -17.85 -6.74
N LYS A 392 7.16 -18.50 -5.80
CA LYS A 392 7.20 -19.94 -5.57
C LYS A 392 5.78 -20.40 -5.28
N GLN A 393 5.44 -21.59 -5.71
CA GLN A 393 4.15 -22.19 -5.36
C GLN A 393 4.01 -22.21 -3.83
N HIS A 394 2.94 -21.61 -3.32
CA HIS A 394 2.60 -21.49 -1.88
C HIS A 394 3.61 -20.77 -0.97
N ALA A 395 4.71 -20.22 -1.50
CA ALA A 395 5.78 -19.60 -0.71
C ALA A 395 6.33 -18.32 -1.36
N SER A 396 5.49 -17.60 -2.12
CA SER A 396 5.89 -16.36 -2.79
C SER A 396 6.13 -15.22 -1.78
N THR A 397 7.17 -14.42 -2.01
CA THR A 397 7.51 -13.26 -1.18
C THR A 397 7.64 -12.02 -2.06
N PHE A 398 6.97 -10.93 -1.69
CA PHE A 398 7.07 -9.63 -2.35
C PHE A 398 7.57 -8.58 -1.36
N ARG A 399 8.56 -7.80 -1.75
CA ARG A 399 9.16 -6.72 -0.96
C ARG A 399 9.03 -5.40 -1.69
N TYR A 400 8.26 -4.47 -1.12
CA TYR A 400 8.11 -3.11 -1.62
C TYR A 400 9.05 -2.19 -0.84
N GLU A 401 10.22 -1.91 -1.43
CA GLU A 401 11.35 -1.26 -0.78
C GLU A 401 11.38 0.25 -0.96
N ASN A 402 11.76 0.92 0.13
CA ASN A 402 12.04 2.36 0.19
C ASN A 402 11.00 3.17 -0.57
N PHE A 403 9.74 2.78 -0.42
CA PHE A 403 8.68 3.46 -1.12
C PHE A 403 8.44 4.80 -0.45
N ASN A 404 8.08 5.79 -1.27
CA ASN A 404 7.57 7.07 -0.80
C ASN A 404 6.14 7.23 -1.26
N GLY A 405 5.34 7.92 -0.46
CA GLY A 405 3.97 8.17 -0.82
C GLY A 405 3.32 9.24 0.02
N ARG A 406 2.06 9.47 -0.32
CA ARG A 406 1.13 10.31 0.40
C ARG A 406 -0.18 9.59 0.62
N VAL A 407 -0.76 9.91 1.77
CA VAL A 407 -2.10 9.49 2.15
C VAL A 407 -2.80 10.76 2.64
N GLY A 408 -3.70 11.29 1.83
CA GLY A 408 -4.26 12.62 2.05
C GLY A 408 -3.16 13.70 2.12
N GLY A 409 -3.10 14.41 3.24
CA GLY A 409 -2.10 15.43 3.51
C GLY A 409 -0.80 14.92 4.16
N SER A 410 -0.75 13.64 4.52
CA SER A 410 0.36 13.00 5.23
C SER A 410 1.38 12.38 4.27
N ASP A 411 2.67 12.41 4.62
CA ASP A 411 3.66 11.56 3.93
C ASP A 411 3.75 10.18 4.57
N LEU A 412 4.00 9.16 3.76
CA LEU A 412 4.19 7.79 4.20
C LEU A 412 5.37 7.21 3.42
N ARG A 413 6.30 6.55 4.12
CA ARG A 413 7.43 5.86 3.51
C ARG A 413 7.78 4.61 4.27
N GLY A 414 8.54 3.72 3.66
CA GLY A 414 9.08 2.57 4.36
C GLY A 414 9.36 1.39 3.46
N THR A 415 9.46 0.23 4.07
CA THR A 415 9.62 -1.05 3.37
C THR A 415 8.62 -2.04 3.94
N LEU A 416 7.84 -2.66 3.06
CA LEU A 416 6.87 -3.69 3.42
C LEU A 416 7.20 -5.00 2.70
N THR A 417 7.04 -6.12 3.40
CA THR A 417 7.21 -7.47 2.87
C THR A 417 5.91 -8.22 3.04
N TRP A 418 5.36 -8.71 1.94
CA TRP A 418 4.27 -9.67 1.90
C TRP A 418 4.86 -11.06 1.69
N ALA A 419 4.52 -11.99 2.57
CA ALA A 419 4.91 -13.39 2.47
C ALA A 419 3.66 -14.26 2.36
N GLN A 420 3.53 -14.98 1.26
CA GLN A 420 2.55 -16.05 1.12
C GLN A 420 3.00 -17.21 2.01
N ARG A 421 2.19 -17.52 3.01
CA ARG A 421 2.39 -18.67 3.89
C ARG A 421 1.02 -19.25 4.25
N GLU A 422 0.99 -20.51 4.65
CA GLU A 422 -0.22 -21.16 5.17
C GLU A 422 -0.23 -21.11 6.71
N PRO A 423 -1.41 -21.00 7.35
CA PRO A 423 -2.75 -20.89 6.76
C PRO A 423 -3.10 -19.47 6.27
N ARG A 424 -2.29 -18.45 6.61
CA ARG A 424 -2.53 -17.04 6.29
C ARG A 424 -1.26 -16.34 5.81
N PRO A 425 -1.33 -15.47 4.78
CA PRO A 425 -0.21 -14.62 4.41
C PRO A 425 0.18 -13.67 5.56
N LYS A 426 1.45 -13.25 5.59
CA LYS A 426 1.96 -12.27 6.56
C LYS A 426 2.41 -10.99 5.86
N LEU A 427 1.93 -9.84 6.31
CA LEU A 427 2.44 -8.52 5.94
C LEU A 427 3.35 -8.00 7.06
N SER A 428 4.59 -7.63 6.75
CA SER A 428 5.54 -7.15 7.75
C SER A 428 6.35 -5.96 7.27
N GLY A 429 6.83 -5.12 8.18
CA GLY A 429 7.77 -4.06 7.83
C GLY A 429 7.70 -2.83 8.72
N GLU A 430 8.33 -1.77 8.25
CA GLU A 430 8.45 -0.52 9.00
C GLU A 430 8.00 0.65 8.12
N LEU A 431 7.16 1.50 8.72
CA LEU A 431 6.53 2.64 8.08
C LEU A 431 6.84 3.91 8.89
N VAL A 432 7.21 4.96 8.19
CA VAL A 432 7.53 6.26 8.77
C VAL A 432 6.73 7.36 8.09
N SER A 433 6.24 8.30 8.89
CA SER A 433 5.63 9.54 8.43
C SER A 433 6.37 10.71 9.08
N ASN A 434 6.93 11.62 8.28
CA ASN A 434 7.56 12.82 8.85
C ASN A 434 6.52 13.88 9.19
N LEU A 435 5.47 13.97 8.39
CA LEU A 435 4.29 14.78 8.61
C LEU A 435 3.06 13.88 8.53
N LEU A 436 2.43 13.67 9.68
CA LEU A 436 1.19 12.91 9.83
C LEU A 436 0.07 13.87 10.24
N GLN A 437 -0.99 13.96 9.44
CA GLN A 437 -2.18 14.73 9.80
C GLN A 437 -3.17 13.78 10.47
N PHE A 438 -3.68 14.17 11.64
CA PHE A 438 -4.65 13.35 12.36
C PHE A 438 -5.94 13.12 11.54
N SER A 439 -6.32 14.09 10.71
CA SER A 439 -7.45 13.96 9.77
C SER A 439 -7.29 12.79 8.79
N ASP A 440 -6.05 12.41 8.46
CA ASP A 440 -5.78 11.30 7.54
C ASP A 440 -5.84 9.94 8.23
N LEU A 441 -5.72 9.90 9.56
CA LEU A 441 -5.97 8.71 10.40
C LEU A 441 -7.45 8.53 10.72
N ALA A 442 -8.26 9.58 10.58
CA ALA A 442 -9.67 9.58 10.94
C ALA A 442 -10.48 8.46 10.26
N PRO A 443 -10.28 8.11 8.96
CA PRO A 443 -11.00 7.00 8.35
C PRO A 443 -10.74 5.64 9.01
N VAL A 444 -9.54 5.41 9.55
CA VAL A 444 -9.16 4.14 10.21
C VAL A 444 -10.01 3.90 11.47
N ILE A 445 -10.37 4.98 12.17
CA ILE A 445 -11.18 4.93 13.40
C ILE A 445 -12.63 5.40 13.16
N GLY A 446 -13.05 5.59 11.90
CA GLY A 446 -14.42 5.99 11.56
C GLY A 446 -14.80 7.45 11.87
N ALA A 447 -13.81 8.28 12.23
CA ALA A 447 -13.98 9.68 12.65
C ALA A 447 -13.94 10.69 11.50
N ASP A 448 -13.95 10.23 10.24
CA ASP A 448 -13.87 11.09 9.06
C ASP A 448 -15.21 11.74 8.68
N SER A 449 -15.15 12.78 7.84
CA SER A 449 -16.31 13.56 7.44
C SER A 449 -17.27 12.77 6.54
N ALA A 450 -18.55 13.15 6.51
CA ALA A 450 -19.54 12.53 5.62
C ALA A 450 -19.13 12.61 4.13
N ALA A 451 -18.49 13.71 3.72
CA ALA A 451 -17.96 13.86 2.37
C ALA A 451 -16.79 12.90 2.06
N SER A 452 -15.93 12.63 3.05
CA SER A 452 -14.85 11.62 2.94
C SER A 452 -15.42 10.21 2.82
N LYS A 453 -16.41 9.87 3.68
CA LYS A 453 -17.11 8.59 3.65
C LYS A 453 -17.80 8.33 2.30
N ALA A 454 -18.53 9.32 1.80
CA ALA A 454 -19.22 9.23 0.51
C ALA A 454 -18.25 8.97 -0.67
N LYS A 455 -17.05 9.57 -0.67
CA LYS A 455 -16.03 9.34 -1.70
C LYS A 455 -15.51 7.90 -1.73
N ARG A 456 -15.56 7.19 -0.59
CA ARG A 456 -15.15 5.78 -0.46
C ARG A 456 -16.34 4.81 -0.51
N GLY A 457 -17.55 5.30 -0.77
CA GLY A 457 -18.77 4.49 -0.79
C GLY A 457 -19.27 4.06 0.59
N ASP A 458 -18.88 4.74 1.67
CA ASP A 458 -19.42 4.52 3.01
C ASP A 458 -20.61 5.46 3.26
N THR A 459 -21.76 4.86 3.62
CA THR A 459 -23.04 5.55 3.86
C THR A 459 -23.35 5.76 5.34
N THR A 460 -22.43 5.39 6.25
CA THR A 460 -22.66 5.46 7.69
C THR A 460 -22.78 6.92 8.16
N ARG A 461 -23.94 7.26 8.75
CA ARG A 461 -24.21 8.61 9.28
C ARG A 461 -23.84 8.71 10.75
N GLN A 462 -22.99 9.69 11.09
CA GLN A 462 -22.69 10.05 12.48
C GLN A 462 -23.87 10.82 13.09
N PRO A 463 -24.43 10.40 14.25
CA PRO A 463 -25.48 11.15 14.94
C PRO A 463 -25.01 12.56 15.35
N PRO A 464 -25.86 13.59 15.23
CA PRO A 464 -25.47 14.98 15.43
C PRO A 464 -25.15 15.33 16.88
N ASP A 465 -25.65 14.57 17.84
CA ASP A 465 -25.50 14.70 19.28
C ASP A 465 -24.31 13.90 19.86
N ARG A 466 -23.70 13.04 19.04
CA ARG A 466 -22.59 12.15 19.42
C ARG A 466 -21.24 12.62 18.90
N VAL A 467 -20.22 12.44 19.72
CA VAL A 467 -18.80 12.70 19.47
C VAL A 467 -18.06 11.41 19.13
N LEU A 468 -18.41 10.27 19.75
CA LEU A 468 -17.74 8.99 19.50
C LEU A 468 -18.17 8.40 18.16
N PRO A 469 -17.23 7.97 17.30
CA PRO A 469 -17.57 7.40 16.00
C PRO A 469 -18.44 6.14 16.10
N VAL A 470 -19.53 6.11 15.31
CA VAL A 470 -20.42 4.93 15.22
C VAL A 470 -20.06 3.97 14.08
N ALA A 471 -19.12 4.36 13.20
CA ALA A 471 -18.72 3.52 12.09
C ALA A 471 -18.04 2.24 12.58
N THR A 472 -18.45 1.12 11.99
CA THR A 472 -18.05 -0.21 12.43
C THR A 472 -16.72 -0.64 11.80
N PHE A 473 -15.87 -1.29 12.60
CA PHE A 473 -14.70 -2.00 12.11
C PHE A 473 -15.10 -3.20 11.25
N ARG A 474 -14.39 -3.40 10.14
CA ARG A 474 -14.56 -4.54 9.22
C ARG A 474 -13.72 -5.74 9.68
N THR A 475 -14.10 -6.34 10.81
CA THR A 475 -13.34 -7.42 11.46
C THR A 475 -13.37 -8.73 10.69
N GLU A 476 -14.33 -8.93 9.80
CA GLU A 476 -14.46 -10.13 8.96
C GLU A 476 -13.24 -10.39 8.07
N ARG A 477 -12.41 -9.37 7.85
CA ARG A 477 -11.18 -9.46 7.06
C ARG A 477 -9.92 -9.70 7.89
N TRP A 478 -10.01 -9.59 9.22
CA TRP A 478 -8.85 -9.66 10.10
C TRP A 478 -8.28 -11.08 10.20
N SER A 479 -9.11 -12.10 9.99
CA SER A 479 -8.68 -13.51 9.97
C SER A 479 -8.07 -13.94 8.64
N ALA A 480 -8.06 -13.08 7.62
CA ALA A 480 -7.55 -13.38 6.28
C ALA A 480 -6.04 -13.13 6.12
N ILE A 481 -5.41 -12.41 7.06
CA ILE A 481 -3.99 -12.06 7.01
C ILE A 481 -3.41 -11.94 8.43
N ASP A 482 -2.11 -12.21 8.58
CA ASP A 482 -1.34 -11.78 9.74
C ASP A 482 -0.55 -10.50 9.40
N ALA A 483 -0.37 -9.58 10.35
CA ALA A 483 0.41 -8.36 10.16
C ALA A 483 1.41 -8.12 11.30
N ASP A 484 2.56 -7.54 10.97
CA ASP A 484 3.64 -7.20 11.90
C ASP A 484 4.34 -5.93 11.40
N VAL A 485 3.72 -4.78 11.69
CA VAL A 485 4.09 -3.50 11.11
C VAL A 485 4.41 -2.50 12.21
N LYS A 486 5.61 -1.93 12.18
CA LYS A 486 5.96 -0.80 13.05
C LYS A 486 5.66 0.50 12.32
N PHE A 487 4.95 1.41 12.97
CA PHE A 487 4.62 2.71 12.43
C PHE A 487 5.14 3.84 13.31
N THR A 488 5.86 4.79 12.71
CA THR A 488 6.42 5.96 13.40
C THR A 488 5.98 7.25 12.72
N GLY A 489 5.27 8.12 13.42
CA GLY A 489 4.90 9.47 12.99
C GLY A 489 5.67 10.53 13.78
N ARG A 490 6.61 11.24 13.14
CA ARG A 490 7.49 12.20 13.85
C ARG A 490 6.74 13.47 14.25
N LYS A 491 6.07 14.12 13.29
CA LYS A 491 5.29 15.33 13.52
C LYS A 491 3.81 15.08 13.24
N LEU A 492 2.96 15.17 14.27
CA LEU A 492 1.51 15.04 14.11
C LEU A 492 0.83 16.41 14.14
N ILE A 493 -0.05 16.66 13.17
CA ILE A 493 -0.89 17.86 13.13
C ILE A 493 -2.34 17.43 13.25
N LYS A 494 -2.95 17.65 14.42
CA LYS A 494 -4.40 17.47 14.64
C LYS A 494 -5.15 18.78 14.46
N SER A 495 -4.67 19.82 15.11
CA SER A 495 -5.05 21.22 14.93
C SER A 495 -3.81 22.08 15.20
N PRO A 496 -3.73 23.33 14.70
CA PRO A 496 -2.61 24.21 15.00
C PRO A 496 -2.39 24.44 16.51
N GLN A 497 -3.41 24.24 17.33
CA GLN A 497 -3.39 24.58 18.75
C GLN A 497 -3.05 23.42 19.71
N LEU A 498 -3.24 22.15 19.30
CA LEU A 498 -2.91 20.97 20.12
C LEU A 498 -1.94 20.07 19.34
N PRO A 499 -0.62 20.35 19.40
CA PRO A 499 0.37 19.52 18.72
C PRO A 499 0.44 18.15 19.40
N ILE A 500 0.34 17.12 18.57
CA ILE A 500 0.66 15.75 18.94
C ILE A 500 2.03 15.47 18.31
N THR A 501 2.94 14.77 18.99
CA THR A 501 4.27 14.47 18.45
C THR A 501 4.63 13.00 18.67
N ASP A 502 5.67 12.52 17.98
CA ASP A 502 6.35 11.26 18.30
C ASP A 502 5.41 10.06 18.46
N LEU A 503 4.49 9.90 17.51
CA LEU A 503 3.63 8.73 17.44
C LEU A 503 4.48 7.51 17.12
N TYR A 504 4.36 6.46 17.92
CA TYR A 504 4.92 5.15 17.62
C TYR A 504 3.88 4.09 17.94
N THR A 505 3.76 3.09 17.07
CA THR A 505 2.95 1.91 17.34
C THR A 505 3.50 0.67 16.65
N HIS A 506 3.49 -0.46 17.37
CA HIS A 506 3.70 -1.78 16.78
C HIS A 506 2.34 -2.43 16.57
N ILE A 507 1.98 -2.59 15.30
CA ILE A 507 0.72 -3.16 14.85
C ILE A 507 0.96 -4.65 14.62
N LEU A 508 0.39 -5.47 15.48
CA LEU A 508 0.40 -6.93 15.37
C LEU A 508 -1.02 -7.39 15.07
N LEU A 509 -1.22 -8.10 13.97
CA LEU A 509 -2.47 -8.80 13.68
C LEU A 509 -2.13 -10.27 13.57
N GLN A 510 -2.65 -11.08 14.48
CA GLN A 510 -2.41 -12.51 14.49
C GLN A 510 -3.71 -13.23 14.75
N ASP A 511 -4.06 -14.16 13.86
CA ASP A 511 -5.24 -15.01 14.02
C ASP A 511 -6.57 -14.23 14.22
N GLY A 512 -6.67 -13.04 13.62
CA GLY A 512 -7.83 -12.15 13.76
C GLY A 512 -7.83 -11.27 15.02
N VAL A 513 -6.75 -11.28 15.80
CA VAL A 513 -6.56 -10.43 16.98
C VAL A 513 -5.59 -9.29 16.64
N LEU A 514 -6.07 -8.05 16.71
CA LEU A 514 -5.29 -6.84 16.48
C LEU A 514 -4.75 -6.30 17.81
N SER A 515 -3.43 -6.22 17.93
CA SER A 515 -2.74 -5.62 19.05
C SER A 515 -1.95 -4.36 18.62
N LEU A 516 -1.99 -3.33 19.46
CA LEU A 516 -1.22 -2.09 19.33
C LEU A 516 -0.38 -1.93 20.59
N GLU A 517 0.89 -2.33 20.52
CA GLU A 517 1.73 -2.54 21.72
C GLU A 517 3.17 -2.02 21.55
N PRO A 518 3.53 -0.85 22.13
CA PRO A 518 2.64 0.20 22.62
C PRO A 518 2.16 1.11 21.50
N LEU A 519 0.94 1.67 21.61
CA LEU A 519 0.54 2.90 20.93
C LEU A 519 0.92 4.09 21.81
N GLN A 520 1.98 4.81 21.47
CA GLN A 520 2.47 5.96 22.23
C GLN A 520 2.53 7.22 21.39
N PHE A 521 2.25 8.38 21.99
CA PHE A 521 2.47 9.69 21.38
C PHE A 521 2.61 10.78 22.43
N GLY A 522 3.37 11.82 22.09
CA GLY A 522 3.44 13.06 22.85
C GLY A 522 2.17 13.89 22.66
N VAL A 523 1.62 14.43 23.75
CA VAL A 523 0.45 15.33 23.72
C VAL A 523 0.52 16.30 24.89
N ALA A 524 0.20 17.57 24.64
CA ALA A 524 0.17 18.62 25.67
C ALA A 524 1.46 18.70 26.53
N GLY A 525 2.63 18.44 25.92
CA GLY A 525 3.93 18.48 26.59
C GLY A 525 4.28 17.26 27.44
N GLY A 526 3.37 16.29 27.55
CA GLY A 526 3.59 15.00 28.21
C GLY A 526 3.46 13.83 27.24
N THR A 527 3.27 12.63 27.78
CA THR A 527 3.19 11.38 26.99
C THR A 527 1.92 10.61 27.30
N LEU A 528 1.31 10.06 26.26
CA LEU A 528 0.21 9.11 26.36
C LEU A 528 0.65 7.79 25.74
N ALA A 529 0.62 6.72 26.53
CA ALA A 529 0.92 5.36 26.09
C ALA A 529 -0.33 4.49 26.27
N THR A 530 -0.60 3.61 25.33
CA THR A 530 -1.76 2.72 25.38
C THR A 530 -1.41 1.37 24.78
N ASN A 531 -1.74 0.28 25.47
CA ASN A 531 -1.78 -1.04 24.85
C ASN A 531 -3.24 -1.39 24.56
N ALA A 532 -3.54 -1.70 23.31
CA ALA A 532 -4.88 -2.08 22.87
C ALA A 532 -4.85 -3.48 22.26
N HIS A 533 -5.71 -4.36 22.74
CA HIS A 533 -5.93 -5.69 22.17
C HIS A 533 -7.39 -5.83 21.75
N LEU A 534 -7.63 -6.11 20.48
CA LEU A 534 -8.93 -6.19 19.84
C LEU A 534 -9.08 -7.57 19.21
N ASP A 535 -9.89 -8.44 19.82
CA ASP A 535 -10.20 -9.78 19.31
C ASP A 535 -11.37 -9.69 18.32
N GLY A 536 -11.06 -9.60 17.03
CA GLY A 536 -12.01 -9.57 15.92
C GLY A 536 -12.43 -10.95 15.42
N SER A 537 -11.95 -12.04 16.03
CA SER A 537 -12.37 -13.42 15.69
C SER A 537 -13.81 -13.72 16.15
N ARG A 538 -14.38 -12.85 16.98
CA ARG A 538 -15.73 -12.93 17.53
C ARG A 538 -16.52 -11.67 17.21
N THR A 539 -17.84 -11.81 17.09
CA THR A 539 -18.76 -10.71 16.80
C THR A 539 -19.81 -10.65 17.93
N PRO A 540 -19.93 -9.54 18.68
CA PRO A 540 -19.09 -8.33 18.62
C PRO A 540 -17.66 -8.60 19.10
N LEU A 541 -16.70 -7.83 18.59
CA LEU A 541 -15.29 -7.94 18.97
C LEU A 541 -15.10 -7.62 20.46
N LYS A 542 -14.09 -8.22 21.08
CA LYS A 542 -13.71 -7.94 22.47
C LYS A 542 -12.46 -7.07 22.51
N GLY A 543 -12.52 -5.96 23.25
CA GLY A 543 -11.41 -5.04 23.43
C GLY A 543 -10.85 -5.07 24.86
N ARG A 544 -9.53 -4.96 24.99
CA ARG A 544 -8.84 -4.62 26.24
C ARG A 544 -7.92 -3.45 25.99
N PHE A 545 -7.96 -2.46 26.87
CA PHE A 545 -7.21 -1.23 26.75
C PHE A 545 -6.55 -0.93 28.09
N THR A 546 -5.24 -0.70 28.06
CA THR A 546 -4.51 -0.12 29.19
C THR A 546 -3.91 1.19 28.72
N LEU A 547 -4.14 2.27 29.44
CA LEU A 547 -3.69 3.61 29.08
C LEU A 547 -2.94 4.21 30.25
N ALA A 548 -1.81 4.85 29.97
CA ALA A 548 -1.03 5.63 30.91
C ALA A 548 -0.78 7.03 30.31
N ALA A 549 -1.26 8.05 31.02
CA ALA A 549 -1.00 9.46 30.75
C ALA A 549 -0.02 9.98 31.80
N ARG A 550 1.04 10.66 31.34
CA ARG A 550 2.09 11.20 32.22
C ARG A 550 2.43 12.64 31.83
N HIS A 551 2.56 13.49 32.84
CA HIS A 551 3.00 14.89 32.70
C HIS A 551 2.21 15.72 31.67
N LEU A 552 0.90 15.47 31.50
CA LEU A 552 0.09 16.24 30.55
C LEU A 552 -0.18 17.63 31.11
N ARG A 553 0.24 18.68 30.40
CA ARG A 553 0.13 20.06 30.92
C ARG A 553 -1.25 20.64 30.62
N LEU A 554 -1.94 21.07 31.68
CA LEU A 554 -3.33 21.53 31.60
C LEU A 554 -3.52 22.69 30.58
N LYS A 555 -2.63 23.69 30.63
CA LYS A 555 -2.58 24.82 29.68
C LYS A 555 -2.52 24.39 28.22
N GLN A 556 -1.76 23.34 27.91
CA GLN A 556 -1.58 22.88 26.53
C GLN A 556 -2.70 21.94 26.07
N LEU A 557 -3.39 21.27 27.00
CA LEU A 557 -4.49 20.34 26.68
C LEU A 557 -5.77 21.08 26.24
N PHE A 558 -6.01 22.28 26.77
CA PHE A 558 -7.19 23.11 26.48
C PHE A 558 -6.83 24.48 25.88
N PRO A 559 -6.14 24.52 24.72
CA PRO A 559 -5.53 25.74 24.21
C PRO A 559 -6.57 26.77 23.72
N THR A 560 -7.80 26.34 23.41
CA THR A 560 -8.88 27.22 22.92
C THR A 560 -9.72 27.83 24.04
N GLN A 561 -9.63 27.31 25.26
CA GLN A 561 -10.45 27.77 26.38
C GLN A 561 -9.70 28.85 27.16
N LYS A 562 -10.12 30.11 27.03
CA LYS A 562 -9.48 31.26 27.71
C LYS A 562 -9.31 31.02 29.22
N VAL A 563 -10.28 30.34 29.83
CA VAL A 563 -10.27 29.94 31.25
C VAL A 563 -9.11 28.99 31.58
N MET A 564 -8.76 28.07 30.68
CA MET A 564 -7.74 27.05 30.95
C MET A 564 -6.33 27.48 30.52
N GLN A 565 -6.17 28.60 29.82
CA GLN A 565 -4.86 29.09 29.37
C GLN A 565 -3.96 29.61 30.49
N THR A 566 -4.55 30.04 31.61
CA THR A 566 -3.84 30.45 32.83
C THR A 566 -3.69 29.30 33.82
N ALA A 567 -4.35 28.17 33.57
CA ALA A 567 -4.31 27.02 34.44
C ALA A 567 -2.97 26.29 34.31
N LEU A 568 -2.20 26.25 35.40
CA LEU A 568 -0.98 25.46 35.52
C LEU A 568 -1.30 24.15 36.23
N GLY A 569 -0.47 23.14 36.05
CA GLY A 569 -0.64 21.80 36.63
C GLY A 569 -0.38 20.69 35.63
N GLU A 570 -0.03 19.52 36.16
CA GLU A 570 0.24 18.31 35.38
C GLU A 570 -0.79 17.23 35.69
N ILE A 571 -1.33 16.61 34.64
CA ILE A 571 -2.27 15.49 34.74
C ILE A 571 -1.49 14.20 34.52
N ASN A 572 -1.61 13.30 35.49
CA ASN A 572 -1.17 11.91 35.41
C ASN A 572 -2.40 11.02 35.53
N GLY A 573 -2.49 9.95 34.76
CA GLY A 573 -3.64 9.06 34.86
C GLY A 573 -3.40 7.69 34.26
N ASP A 574 -4.21 6.73 34.71
CA ASP A 574 -4.15 5.34 34.33
C ASP A 574 -5.57 4.85 34.07
N ALA A 575 -5.76 4.07 33.01
CA ALA A 575 -7.04 3.41 32.75
C ALA A 575 -6.80 1.96 32.36
N SER A 576 -7.66 1.07 32.85
CA SER A 576 -7.71 -0.33 32.46
C SER A 576 -9.15 -0.70 32.17
N LEU A 577 -9.48 -0.86 30.89
CA LEU A 577 -10.84 -1.06 30.40
C LEU A 577 -10.95 -2.33 29.57
N SER A 578 -12.06 -3.04 29.75
CA SER A 578 -12.49 -4.15 28.90
C SER A 578 -13.84 -3.79 28.27
N ALA A 579 -14.07 -4.14 27.01
CA ALA A 579 -15.28 -3.74 26.29
C ALA A 579 -15.66 -4.76 25.21
N THR A 580 -16.90 -4.69 24.73
CA THR A 580 -17.38 -5.50 23.59
C THR A 580 -18.17 -4.64 22.61
N GLY A 581 -17.73 -4.55 21.35
CA GLY A 581 -18.44 -3.73 20.37
C GLY A 581 -17.64 -3.48 19.11
N ASN A 582 -18.32 -3.40 17.96
CA ASN A 582 -17.66 -3.27 16.66
C ASN A 582 -17.39 -1.82 16.22
N SER A 583 -17.50 -0.83 17.09
CA SER A 583 -17.18 0.57 16.79
C SER A 583 -16.62 1.27 18.04
N PRO A 584 -15.91 2.41 17.90
CA PRO A 584 -15.46 3.17 19.06
C PRO A 584 -16.59 3.52 20.04
N ALA A 585 -17.75 3.95 19.53
CA ALA A 585 -18.91 4.22 20.37
C ALA A 585 -19.45 2.96 21.07
N ALA A 586 -19.53 1.82 20.37
CA ALA A 586 -20.01 0.57 20.98
C ALA A 586 -19.05 0.00 22.02
N LEU A 587 -17.74 0.17 21.83
CA LEU A 587 -16.73 -0.20 22.83
C LEU A 587 -16.82 0.70 24.08
N ALA A 588 -16.98 2.01 23.90
CA ALA A 588 -17.17 2.92 25.02
C ALA A 588 -18.46 2.60 25.79
N ALA A 589 -19.55 2.33 25.06
CA ALA A 589 -20.88 2.00 25.58
C ALA A 589 -20.91 0.72 26.44
N THR A 590 -19.95 -0.19 26.30
CA THR A 590 -19.87 -1.45 27.07
C THR A 590 -18.64 -1.53 27.96
N SER A 591 -17.91 -0.42 28.09
CA SER A 591 -16.63 -0.41 28.79
C SER A 591 -16.78 -0.67 30.28
N THR A 592 -15.98 -1.61 30.80
CA THR A 592 -15.96 -2.00 32.21
C THR A 592 -14.52 -2.01 32.70
N GLY A 593 -14.27 -1.37 33.84
CA GLY A 593 -12.92 -1.25 34.39
C GLY A 593 -12.75 -0.04 35.31
N GLU A 594 -11.54 0.51 35.35
CA GLU A 594 -11.20 1.65 36.19
C GLU A 594 -10.47 2.74 35.40
N VAL A 595 -10.70 4.00 35.78
CA VAL A 595 -10.03 5.18 35.25
C VAL A 595 -9.62 6.06 36.43
N LYS A 596 -8.32 6.24 36.61
CA LYS A 596 -7.73 7.03 37.68
C LYS A 596 -6.98 8.20 37.06
N ALA A 597 -7.14 9.38 37.62
CA ALA A 597 -6.34 10.54 37.24
C ALA A 597 -6.04 11.40 38.46
N LEU A 598 -4.92 12.08 38.39
CA LEU A 598 -4.40 12.94 39.42
C LEU A 598 -3.85 14.20 38.77
N ILE A 599 -4.17 15.34 39.36
CA ILE A 599 -3.59 16.62 39.00
C ILE A 599 -2.79 17.12 40.20
N THR A 600 -1.52 17.45 40.00
CA THR A 600 -0.64 18.02 41.04
C THR A 600 -0.12 19.39 40.60
N ASP A 601 0.30 20.17 41.58
CA ASP A 601 1.05 21.44 41.40
C ASP A 601 0.33 22.42 40.47
N GLY A 602 -0.99 22.52 40.63
CA GLY A 602 -1.83 23.34 39.77
C GLY A 602 -2.05 24.75 40.29
N ARG A 603 -2.36 25.69 39.39
CA ARG A 603 -2.78 27.05 39.75
C ARG A 603 -3.90 27.49 38.83
N ILE A 604 -4.96 28.09 39.38
CA ILE A 604 -6.07 28.68 38.62
C ILE A 604 -6.24 30.13 39.06
N SER A 605 -6.45 31.04 38.10
CA SER A 605 -6.70 32.45 38.44
C SER A 605 -8.00 32.60 39.24
N LEU A 606 -7.97 33.37 40.34
CA LEU A 606 -9.09 33.60 41.24
C LEU A 606 -10.32 34.16 40.50
N LEU A 607 -10.10 35.06 39.53
CA LEU A 607 -11.13 35.65 38.66
C LEU A 607 -11.98 34.59 37.93
N LEU A 608 -11.38 33.44 37.63
CA LEU A 608 -12.01 32.35 36.87
C LEU A 608 -12.86 31.44 37.78
N MET A 609 -12.42 31.21 39.03
CA MET A 609 -13.24 30.54 40.03
C MET A 609 -14.46 31.41 40.42
N GLU A 610 -14.29 32.72 40.51
CA GLU A 610 -15.37 33.64 40.83
C GLU A 610 -16.38 33.82 39.69
N ALA A 611 -15.94 33.76 38.43
CA ALA A 611 -16.82 33.75 37.26
C ALA A 611 -17.67 32.47 37.16
N ALA A 612 -17.15 31.33 37.62
CA ALA A 612 -17.92 30.08 37.73
C ALA A 612 -18.89 30.07 38.93
N GLY A 613 -18.61 30.86 39.98
CA GLY A 613 -19.39 30.95 41.22
C GLY A 613 -20.33 32.17 41.35
N LEU A 614 -20.37 33.07 40.36
CA LEU A 614 -21.16 34.32 40.38
C LEU A 614 -21.02 35.15 41.67
N ASN A 615 -19.79 35.37 42.14
CA ASN A 615 -19.56 36.22 43.32
C ASN A 615 -19.44 37.70 42.93
N VAL A 616 -20.58 38.41 42.82
CA VAL A 616 -20.66 39.80 42.33
C VAL A 616 -19.96 40.81 43.25
N ALA A 617 -19.76 40.50 44.52
CA ALA A 617 -19.18 41.42 45.51
C ALA A 617 -17.66 41.66 45.34
N ASN A 618 -16.89 40.66 44.88
CA ASN A 618 -15.42 40.78 44.74
C ASN A 618 -14.99 41.44 43.43
N VAL A 619 -15.81 41.39 42.38
CA VAL A 619 -15.52 42.00 41.07
C VAL A 619 -15.30 43.52 41.18
N VAL A 620 -15.93 44.18 42.16
CA VAL A 620 -15.77 45.62 42.42
C VAL A 620 -14.50 45.92 43.24
N TYR A 621 -14.10 45.04 44.16
CA TYR A 621 -12.91 45.22 45.01
C TYR A 621 -11.61 44.89 44.26
N GLU A 622 -11.61 43.89 43.39
CA GLU A 622 -10.41 43.43 42.66
C GLU A 622 -10.00 44.33 41.50
N LYS A 623 -10.95 45.07 40.91
CA LYS A 623 -10.65 46.09 39.89
C LYS A 623 -9.75 47.23 40.43
N LEU A 624 -9.61 47.33 41.76
CA LEU A 624 -8.71 48.25 42.46
C LEU A 624 -7.38 47.61 42.94
N PHE A 625 -7.26 46.28 43.11
CA PHE A 625 -6.12 45.67 43.84
C PHE A 625 -5.44 44.42 43.23
N GLY A 626 -5.77 44.03 42.00
CA GLY A 626 -4.96 43.08 41.20
C GLY A 626 -5.32 41.59 41.33
N THR A 627 -4.94 40.80 40.32
CA THR A 627 -5.29 39.38 40.13
C THR A 627 -4.52 38.46 41.08
N ARG A 628 -5.22 37.65 41.91
CA ARG A 628 -4.59 36.57 42.69
C ARG A 628 -4.77 35.21 42.00
N ASP A 629 -3.78 34.34 42.15
CA ASP A 629 -3.86 32.92 41.73
C ASP A 629 -4.27 32.07 42.94
N VAL A 630 -5.12 31.07 42.74
CA VAL A 630 -5.49 30.04 43.72
C VAL A 630 -4.70 28.77 43.40
N ASN A 631 -3.97 28.24 44.36
CA ASN A 631 -3.24 26.98 44.15
C ASN A 631 -4.21 25.79 44.24
N ILE A 632 -4.01 24.84 43.32
CA ILE A 632 -4.58 23.50 43.38
C ILE A 632 -3.55 22.61 44.07
N ASN A 633 -3.86 22.18 45.29
CA ASN A 633 -3.01 21.26 46.04
C ASN A 633 -3.04 19.88 45.39
N CYS A 634 -4.23 19.39 45.07
CA CYS A 634 -4.42 18.17 44.29
C CYS A 634 -5.82 18.11 43.67
N ALA A 635 -5.95 17.42 42.55
CA ALA A 635 -7.24 16.92 42.09
C ALA A 635 -7.14 15.41 41.91
N ALA A 636 -8.06 14.66 42.49
CA ALA A 636 -8.09 13.20 42.42
C ALA A 636 -9.37 12.74 41.74
N ILE A 637 -9.22 11.87 40.75
CA ILE A 637 -10.30 11.28 39.96
C ILE A 637 -10.11 9.76 40.00
N ASP A 638 -11.13 9.02 40.41
CA ASP A 638 -11.21 7.57 40.41
C ASP A 638 -12.63 7.19 39.99
N PHE A 639 -12.78 6.77 38.74
CA PHE A 639 -14.02 6.27 38.17
C PHE A 639 -13.98 4.75 38.06
N VAL A 640 -15.10 4.12 38.40
CA VAL A 640 -15.37 2.73 38.03
C VAL A 640 -16.35 2.74 36.87
N ALA A 641 -15.94 2.15 35.75
CA ALA A 641 -16.80 1.93 34.60
C ALA A 641 -17.50 0.57 34.74
N ASN A 642 -18.82 0.56 34.60
CA ASN A 642 -19.62 -0.66 34.53
C ASN A 642 -20.56 -0.58 33.31
N ASP A 643 -20.25 -1.39 32.30
CA ASP A 643 -20.98 -1.42 31.03
C ASP A 643 -21.17 0.00 30.46
N GLY A 644 -20.13 0.84 30.38
CA GLY A 644 -20.21 2.20 29.86
C GLY A 644 -20.84 3.25 30.78
N MET A 645 -21.27 2.90 32.00
CA MET A 645 -21.62 3.87 33.05
C MET A 645 -20.39 4.12 33.93
N LEU A 646 -19.90 5.36 33.96
CA LEU A 646 -18.75 5.78 34.77
C LEU A 646 -19.27 6.45 36.04
N ASP A 647 -19.07 5.78 37.17
CA ASP A 647 -19.45 6.29 38.49
C ASP A 647 -18.19 6.75 39.26
N PRO A 648 -18.16 8.01 39.75
CA PRO A 648 -17.04 8.51 40.53
C PRO A 648 -17.03 7.84 41.90
N LYS A 649 -15.91 7.19 42.24
CA LYS A 649 -15.60 6.77 43.61
C LYS A 649 -14.90 7.88 44.37
N VAL A 650 -14.01 8.59 43.68
CA VAL A 650 -13.38 9.82 44.14
C VAL A 650 -13.40 10.79 42.97
N PHE A 651 -13.99 11.96 43.15
CA PHE A 651 -13.79 13.06 42.23
C PHE A 651 -13.78 14.34 43.07
N ALA A 652 -12.57 14.71 43.50
CA ALA A 652 -12.36 15.82 44.41
C ALA A 652 -11.24 16.73 43.90
N LEU A 653 -11.40 18.02 44.12
CA LEU A 653 -10.41 19.05 43.81
C LEU A 653 -10.17 19.85 45.09
N ASP A 654 -8.95 19.79 45.60
CA ASP A 654 -8.51 20.55 46.77
C ASP A 654 -7.70 21.78 46.37
N THR A 655 -8.14 22.94 46.84
CA THR A 655 -7.46 24.22 46.64
C THR A 655 -7.18 24.90 47.98
N ASP A 656 -6.43 26.00 47.96
CA ASP A 656 -6.23 26.86 49.13
C ASP A 656 -7.56 27.41 49.70
N ASP A 657 -8.55 27.54 48.82
CA ASP A 657 -9.80 28.26 49.08
C ASP A 657 -10.99 27.34 49.34
N ALA A 658 -11.00 26.13 48.78
CA ALA A 658 -12.12 25.22 48.86
C ALA A 658 -11.73 23.76 48.56
N LEU A 659 -12.48 22.83 49.16
CA LEU A 659 -12.58 21.44 48.72
C LEU A 659 -13.84 21.29 47.86
N ILE A 660 -13.67 20.87 46.61
CA ILE A 660 -14.78 20.70 45.66
C ILE A 660 -14.97 19.21 45.41
N ASN A 661 -16.11 18.67 45.83
CA ASN A 661 -16.50 17.30 45.53
C ASN A 661 -17.42 17.28 44.32
N VAL A 662 -17.26 16.28 43.45
CA VAL A 662 -18.09 16.09 42.26
C VAL A 662 -18.70 14.70 42.29
N ASP A 663 -20.02 14.65 42.21
CA ASP A 663 -20.80 13.42 42.24
C ASP A 663 -21.62 13.27 40.96
N GLY A 664 -22.11 12.06 40.69
CA GLY A 664 -23.03 11.79 39.58
C GLY A 664 -22.38 11.03 38.41
N PRO A 665 -23.19 10.35 37.60
CA PRO A 665 -22.67 9.44 36.58
C PRO A 665 -22.30 10.16 35.28
N VAL A 666 -21.41 9.51 34.53
CA VAL A 666 -21.16 9.81 33.11
C VAL A 666 -21.53 8.58 32.29
N ASN A 667 -22.42 8.71 31.31
CA ASN A 667 -22.90 7.60 30.51
C ASN A 667 -22.29 7.63 29.10
N LEU A 668 -21.47 6.63 28.77
CA LEU A 668 -20.82 6.51 27.46
C LEU A 668 -21.73 5.93 26.38
N ARG A 669 -22.89 5.36 26.72
CA ARG A 669 -23.83 4.79 25.74
C ARG A 669 -24.55 5.86 24.93
N ASP A 670 -24.98 6.91 25.61
CA ASP A 670 -25.67 8.08 25.07
C ASP A 670 -24.81 9.35 25.11
N GLU A 671 -23.56 9.23 25.56
CA GLU A 671 -22.60 10.33 25.69
C GLU A 671 -23.15 11.48 26.55
N SER A 672 -23.84 11.14 27.64
CA SER A 672 -24.40 12.11 28.58
C SER A 672 -23.55 12.28 29.84
N ILE A 673 -23.61 13.49 30.40
CA ILE A 673 -22.98 13.89 31.66
C ILE A 673 -24.10 14.37 32.57
N ASP A 674 -24.13 13.90 33.82
CA ASP A 674 -24.96 14.47 34.88
C ASP A 674 -24.13 14.56 36.17
N LEU A 675 -23.24 15.56 36.21
CA LEU A 675 -22.37 15.82 37.35
C LEU A 675 -22.94 16.93 38.22
N LYS A 676 -22.90 16.72 39.53
CA LYS A 676 -23.22 17.69 40.58
C LYS A 676 -21.93 18.07 41.28
N ILE A 677 -21.72 19.36 41.46
CA ILE A 677 -20.49 19.92 42.00
C ILE A 677 -20.83 20.60 43.32
N HIS A 678 -20.21 20.11 44.39
CA HIS A 678 -20.42 20.51 45.77
C HIS A 678 -19.18 21.25 46.30
N PRO A 679 -19.13 22.58 46.20
CA PRO A 679 -18.02 23.38 46.73
C PRO A 679 -18.13 23.57 48.25
N HIS A 680 -17.06 23.25 48.98
CA HIS A 680 -16.91 23.49 50.42
C HIS A 680 -15.76 24.47 50.67
N THR A 681 -16.06 25.71 51.07
CA THR A 681 -15.04 26.75 51.30
C THR A 681 -14.20 26.48 52.54
N LYS A 682 -12.89 26.71 52.46
CA LYS A 682 -11.96 26.75 53.60
C LYS A 682 -11.94 28.18 54.15
N GLY A 683 -12.09 28.33 55.47
CA GLY A 683 -12.13 29.63 56.16
C GLY A 683 -13.48 30.35 56.13
N PHE A 684 -13.58 31.43 56.93
CA PHE A 684 -14.80 32.24 57.06
C PHE A 684 -14.93 33.24 55.91
N ARG A 685 -16.05 33.18 55.18
CA ARG A 685 -16.35 34.10 54.06
C ARG A 685 -17.72 34.75 54.27
N VAL A 686 -17.75 36.08 54.26
CA VAL A 686 -18.99 36.87 54.22
C VAL A 686 -19.38 36.99 52.73
N PHE A 687 -20.57 36.54 52.34
CA PHE A 687 -21.08 36.49 50.95
C PHE A 687 -20.54 35.35 50.06
N SER A 688 -20.81 34.09 50.41
CA SER A 688 -20.51 32.93 49.53
C SER A 688 -21.78 32.28 48.98
N LEU A 689 -21.95 32.30 47.65
CA LEU A 689 -22.96 31.49 46.96
C LEU A 689 -22.51 30.02 46.89
N ARG A 690 -22.71 29.26 47.97
CA ARG A 690 -22.52 27.78 48.04
C ARG A 690 -23.58 27.01 47.23
N SER A 691 -24.05 27.56 46.12
CA SER A 691 -25.11 26.89 45.35
C SER A 691 -24.48 25.68 44.64
N PRO A 692 -25.07 24.48 44.76
CA PRO A 692 -24.63 23.33 43.97
C PRO A 692 -24.57 23.74 42.50
N LEU A 693 -23.45 23.46 41.85
CA LEU A 693 -23.33 23.63 40.40
C LEU A 693 -23.63 22.29 39.75
N TYR A 694 -24.07 22.32 38.50
CA TYR A 694 -24.26 21.11 37.71
C TYR A 694 -23.55 21.24 36.37
N ALA A 695 -23.12 20.10 35.84
CA ALA A 695 -22.75 19.93 34.45
C ALA A 695 -23.63 18.82 33.86
N LYS A 696 -24.59 19.20 33.02
CA LYS A 696 -25.61 18.30 32.43
C LYS A 696 -25.61 18.40 30.90
N GLY A 697 -25.99 17.33 30.22
CA GLY A 697 -26.19 17.33 28.76
C GLY A 697 -25.31 16.31 28.06
N THR A 698 -25.11 16.45 26.75
CA THR A 698 -24.27 15.53 25.97
C THR A 698 -22.82 16.00 25.92
N PHE A 699 -21.88 15.13 25.59
CA PHE A 699 -20.44 15.44 25.45
C PHE A 699 -20.20 16.57 24.45
N LYS A 700 -21.05 16.66 23.42
CA LYS A 700 -20.96 17.69 22.40
C LYS A 700 -21.47 19.05 22.88
N ASN A 701 -22.50 19.05 23.73
CA ASN A 701 -23.18 20.26 24.21
C ASN A 701 -23.38 20.20 25.73
N PRO A 702 -22.31 20.23 26.54
CA PRO A 702 -22.43 20.25 28.00
C PRO A 702 -22.97 21.61 28.45
N LYS A 703 -23.96 21.60 29.33
CA LYS A 703 -24.53 22.79 29.97
C LYS A 703 -24.06 22.83 31.41
N VAL A 704 -23.31 23.87 31.75
CA VAL A 704 -22.87 24.13 33.13
C VAL A 704 -23.71 25.27 33.69
N GLY A 705 -24.19 25.12 34.92
CA GLY A 705 -25.02 26.14 35.55
C GLY A 705 -25.13 25.99 37.06
N VAL A 706 -25.85 26.94 37.66
CA VAL A 706 -26.17 26.97 39.08
C VAL A 706 -27.54 26.33 39.30
N ASP A 707 -27.71 25.56 40.37
CA ASP A 707 -29.02 25.00 40.73
C ASP A 707 -30.04 26.12 41.02
N ALA A 708 -31.00 26.28 40.11
CA ALA A 708 -32.01 27.33 40.19
C ALA A 708 -32.97 27.13 41.37
N GLY A 709 -33.22 25.88 41.78
CA GLY A 709 -34.09 25.58 42.92
C GLY A 709 -33.43 25.99 44.24
N ALA A 710 -32.15 25.66 44.41
CA ALA A 710 -31.38 26.09 45.58
C ALA A 710 -31.23 27.62 45.62
N LEU A 711 -31.04 28.26 44.46
CA LEU A 711 -30.94 29.72 44.37
C LEU A 711 -32.29 30.38 44.69
N ALA A 712 -33.40 29.88 44.16
CA ALA A 712 -34.74 30.39 44.41
C ALA A 712 -35.15 30.23 45.88
N LEU A 713 -34.81 29.09 46.51
CA LEU A 713 -35.05 28.86 47.93
C LEU A 713 -34.29 29.89 48.79
N ARG A 714 -33.01 30.16 48.46
CA ARG A 714 -32.23 31.19 49.17
C ARG A 714 -32.80 32.58 48.95
N ALA A 715 -33.16 32.94 47.73
CA ALA A 715 -33.79 34.22 47.44
C ALA A 715 -35.11 34.38 48.21
N GLY A 716 -35.95 33.34 48.24
CA GLY A 716 -37.18 33.30 49.04
C GLY A 716 -36.92 33.44 50.54
N ALA A 717 -35.90 32.76 51.07
CA ALA A 717 -35.50 32.89 52.47
C ALA A 717 -34.96 34.29 52.81
N MET A 718 -34.20 34.91 51.90
CA MET A 718 -33.73 36.29 52.06
C MET A 718 -34.89 37.27 52.11
N VAL A 719 -35.87 37.12 51.21
CA VAL A 719 -37.09 37.95 51.22
C VAL A 719 -37.88 37.71 52.51
N GLY A 720 -38.12 36.46 52.87
CA GLY A 720 -38.88 36.10 54.07
C GLY A 720 -38.24 36.61 55.37
N LEU A 721 -36.93 36.41 55.55
CA LEU A 721 -36.19 36.91 56.72
C LEU A 721 -36.02 38.43 56.69
N GLY A 722 -35.88 39.03 55.50
CA GLY A 722 -35.80 40.46 55.30
C GLY A 722 -37.06 41.21 55.70
N LEU A 723 -38.23 40.58 55.53
CA LEU A 723 -39.51 41.11 56.02
C LEU A 723 -39.58 41.17 57.56
N ILE A 724 -38.82 40.31 58.26
CA ILE A 724 -38.74 40.31 59.72
C ILE A 724 -37.68 41.31 60.19
N ASN A 725 -36.50 41.29 59.57
CA ASN A 725 -35.40 42.21 59.86
C ASN A 725 -34.50 42.35 58.62
N PRO A 726 -34.22 43.58 58.14
CA PRO A 726 -33.41 43.78 56.94
C PRO A 726 -32.00 43.18 57.05
N PHE A 727 -31.42 43.09 58.24
CA PHE A 727 -30.14 42.40 58.47
C PHE A 727 -30.30 40.86 58.50
N ALA A 728 -31.48 40.35 58.85
CA ALA A 728 -31.76 38.92 58.77
C ALA A 728 -31.85 38.40 57.33
N ALA A 729 -32.10 39.27 56.35
CA ALA A 729 -31.98 38.94 54.92
C ALA A 729 -30.57 38.47 54.53
N LEU A 730 -29.54 38.80 55.32
CA LEU A 730 -28.17 38.36 55.08
C LEU A 730 -27.88 36.97 55.66
N ILE A 731 -28.71 36.45 56.57
CA ILE A 731 -28.49 35.15 57.22
C ILE A 731 -28.37 34.00 56.20
N PRO A 732 -29.19 33.90 55.14
CA PRO A 732 -29.04 32.86 54.12
C PRO A 732 -27.73 32.95 53.31
N LEU A 733 -27.02 34.08 53.39
CA LEU A 733 -25.72 34.31 52.76
C LEU A 733 -24.53 34.06 53.71
N ILE A 734 -24.80 33.88 55.01
CA ILE A 734 -23.78 33.62 56.02
C ILE A 734 -23.56 32.11 56.15
N ALA A 735 -22.31 31.71 56.08
CA ALA A 735 -21.87 30.33 56.15
C ALA A 735 -20.96 30.13 57.36
N PRO A 736 -21.37 29.42 58.42
CA PRO A 736 -20.42 28.98 59.43
C PRO A 736 -19.42 28.02 58.77
N SER A 737 -18.12 28.36 58.87
CA SER A 737 -17.05 27.51 58.37
C SER A 737 -16.95 26.26 59.24
N ASN A 738 -17.21 25.10 58.67
CA ASN A 738 -16.90 23.84 59.31
C ASN A 738 -16.16 22.99 58.29
N ASN A 739 -14.84 22.91 58.41
CA ASN A 739 -14.10 21.71 58.02
C ASN A 739 -12.61 21.76 58.39
N ARG A 740 -12.10 20.56 58.66
CA ARG A 740 -10.69 20.20 58.81
C ARG A 740 -10.07 20.03 57.43
N ASP A 741 -8.79 20.35 57.28
CA ASP A 741 -8.04 20.04 56.07
C ASP A 741 -8.06 18.53 55.82
N VAL A 742 -8.41 18.12 54.60
CA VAL A 742 -8.24 16.74 54.14
C VAL A 742 -6.90 16.73 53.38
N PRO A 743 -5.80 16.27 53.99
CA PRO A 743 -4.51 16.31 53.31
C PRO A 743 -4.57 15.40 52.08
N CYS A 744 -3.95 15.82 50.97
CA CYS A 744 -3.94 15.05 49.73
C CYS A 744 -3.53 13.58 49.94
N SER A 745 -2.72 13.28 50.97
CA SER A 745 -2.37 11.93 51.42
C SER A 745 -3.58 11.04 51.76
N GLU A 746 -4.68 11.58 52.29
CA GLU A 746 -5.91 10.84 52.56
C GLU A 746 -6.68 10.52 51.27
N LEU A 747 -6.76 11.47 50.32
CA LEU A 747 -7.34 11.22 48.99
C LEU A 747 -6.54 10.14 48.24
N PHE A 748 -5.20 10.22 48.30
CA PHE A 748 -4.30 9.17 47.79
C PHE A 748 -4.49 7.83 48.53
N GLY A 749 -4.66 7.89 49.85
CA GLY A 749 -4.94 6.73 50.69
C GLY A 749 -6.23 6.03 50.28
N GLN A 750 -7.29 6.78 49.98
CA GLN A 750 -8.57 6.24 49.49
C GLN A 750 -8.44 5.60 48.10
N MET A 751 -7.63 6.19 47.20
CA MET A 751 -7.33 5.61 45.89
C MET A 751 -6.49 4.31 46.00
N LYS A 752 -5.62 4.18 47.02
CA LYS A 752 -4.77 2.99 47.25
C LYS A 752 -5.43 1.88 48.08
N ALA A 753 -6.18 2.23 49.12
CA ALA A 753 -6.65 1.31 50.16
C ALA A 753 -7.62 0.23 49.65
N LYS A 754 -8.32 0.46 48.53
CA LYS A 754 -9.23 -0.54 47.93
C LYS A 754 -8.61 -1.39 46.83
N ALA A 755 -7.48 -0.98 46.24
CA ALA A 755 -6.70 -1.86 45.37
C ALA A 755 -6.13 -3.04 46.18
N ALA A 756 -5.61 -2.77 47.38
CA ALA A 756 -5.09 -3.76 48.31
C ALA A 756 -6.18 -4.72 48.85
N GLN A 757 -7.39 -4.24 49.14
CA GLN A 757 -8.51 -5.11 49.55
C GLN A 757 -8.93 -6.10 48.45
N LYS A 758 -8.80 -5.72 47.17
CA LYS A 758 -9.17 -6.59 46.03
C LYS A 758 -8.08 -7.61 45.70
N GLU A 759 -6.81 -7.28 45.90
CA GLU A 759 -5.72 -8.26 45.84
C GLU A 759 -5.78 -9.24 47.02
N ALA A 760 -6.09 -8.78 48.24
CA ALA A 760 -6.31 -9.66 49.39
C ALA A 760 -7.51 -10.61 49.19
N LEU A 761 -8.59 -10.18 48.53
CA LEU A 761 -9.73 -11.05 48.20
C LEU A 761 -9.46 -12.04 47.06
N LYS A 762 -8.49 -11.74 46.18
CA LYS A 762 -8.03 -12.66 45.12
C LYS A 762 -6.97 -13.64 45.61
N ALA A 763 -6.15 -13.25 46.59
CA ALA A 763 -5.14 -14.13 47.20
C ALA A 763 -5.75 -15.11 48.23
N GLY A 764 -6.98 -14.88 48.67
CA GLY A 764 -7.73 -15.75 49.58
C GLY A 764 -8.77 -16.68 48.92
N LYS A 765 -8.72 -16.88 47.60
CA LYS A 765 -9.59 -17.81 46.86
C LYS A 765 -8.81 -18.82 46.05
#